data_AF-A0A6P6XTY8-F1
#
_entry.id   AF-A0A6P6XTY8-F1
#
_cell.length_a   1.000
_cell.length_b   1.000
_cell.length_c   1.000
_cell.angle_alpha   90.00
_cell.angle_beta   90.00
_cell.angle_gamma   90.00
#
_symmetry.space_group_name_H-M   'P 1'
#
loop_
_entity.id
_entity.type
_entity.pdbx_description
1 polymer ?
#
loop_
_entity_poly.entity_id
_entity_poly.type
_entity_poly.pdbx_seq_one_letter_code
_entity_poly.pdbx_strand_id
1 'polypeptide(L)'
;MKSENYSSIKITDHCDQQHSFVFDLPIIFDSSHKSIHCYGGKTLFSSKIFIFITIVIALILKAPSGQCHGSLPGLKYHYEYYTNIILNNNDNLEPAGFRAKGQLSLENVWQDKHGYLALIELYQFKFQPRESSSTERFFGTNSANVDHNWPPVLVHINGHDGHLQNLYVEKSQDNRHHLIEPIQLNLIVSIMNALRNRRDQNTENQILPYEWELQGRHLIRRKSSKSELLEDSGKYSLLAPAITDNWEIDSKLAADHDISEHVKGWQNVTLESKIYPNAHSKLFVDFELKLIDQDKDNSEIVSTLSKAESISQAVYLFGHHIRSKPMASIGPSHFQAERKPCQPHFCQSLSEFIQEYKRSLAEDHSLATNSMSVAFLRLLNYIRINSHKINRKDVAKLLQQLEKSRENDGNVWSTLMDTIAASRHGDAMLAALDHLNLPKCQGNDRVSDCERFLVVMAISGSTVANMGSSYVAEHSLSVEQILDLFVPLLSDESWADHRVRHSFAMTISTLLHSYQTYVKTIASENNQSIIADHIPYESSRMTLHHHSSPTQFVDVSPESTVKDDKPELKSQDHDRRHHQQKLQQVSEKIIKHLQRDLDSCKDVECRIVYLHALGNTRIISKFGMLNTFKRYVINGRKRESVAAMRAMYDCVKTEFESNTVDINEKLSIRLRQLLVRIVYDSNLETTARLIASELLANVVDRQGDITIELIKHLDKFPSELATMIWKRAVKNVLLKRRQNRLPGVKTENWHLHSKILSGSSASFRYVMGGTGYANASYGVFLELLKGKLPKETSFNVDISRGDQMHQEIINVGLFARGLQSFAGESDDNNGNDEQEMSTQSSSDEEESTMAGMTLHVLGQQLRPLIFFRSTSELMGHVWSGAGSEPTSVFRANLLLADYLDVKPLINGFLVEQTLKGVFSIDLNGEIQISIWNRNSHSNVQTKGAILFQGSQEIYAATDRTKTSARKMFSFGAEAQLNFITDFDFYSSPYRICIQITQPEFIFRHNTRKYEQVHSDHLHRRIHRRSYKIPAKSYMLNRDNSEMCALMNGNDNDGGGGGGQEDNFFSFD
;
A
#
# COMPACT_ATOMS: atom_id res chain seq x y z
N MET A 1 -47.94 -14.47 -11.89
CA MET A 1 -48.58 -15.16 -13.04
C MET A 1 -47.55 -15.31 -14.15
N LYS A 2 -47.54 -16.43 -14.92
CA LYS A 2 -46.63 -16.70 -16.06
C LYS A 2 -45.12 -16.60 -15.74
N SER A 3 -44.34 -17.65 -15.49
CA SER A 3 -44.43 -19.11 -15.68
C SER A 3 -44.33 -19.65 -17.11
N GLU A 4 -43.12 -20.01 -17.53
CA GLU A 4 -42.73 -21.10 -18.45
C GLU A 4 -41.27 -21.45 -18.09
N ASN A 5 -40.98 -22.57 -17.42
CA ASN A 5 -41.00 -23.99 -17.83
C ASN A 5 -39.84 -24.40 -18.75
N TYR A 6 -38.89 -25.15 -18.21
CA TYR A 6 -38.48 -26.44 -18.79
C TYR A 6 -38.13 -27.43 -17.68
N SER A 7 -38.47 -28.71 -17.86
CA SER A 7 -38.48 -29.73 -16.81
C SER A 7 -37.36 -30.77 -16.96
N SER A 8 -37.01 -31.40 -15.84
CA SER A 8 -36.13 -32.56 -15.79
C SER A 8 -36.89 -33.85 -16.17
N ILE A 9 -36.23 -34.73 -16.94
CA ILE A 9 -36.65 -36.13 -17.15
C ILE A 9 -35.41 -37.03 -17.03
N LYS A 10 -35.47 -38.01 -16.13
CA LYS A 10 -34.72 -39.28 -16.22
C LYS A 10 -35.62 -40.27 -16.96
N ILE A 11 -35.05 -41.30 -17.62
CA ILE A 11 -35.37 -42.72 -17.37
C ILE A 11 -34.54 -43.67 -18.28
N THR A 12 -34.20 -44.79 -17.66
CA THR A 12 -33.40 -45.99 -17.98
C THR A 12 -33.57 -46.72 -19.33
N ASP A 13 -32.45 -47.32 -19.76
CA ASP A 13 -32.21 -48.72 -20.21
C ASP A 13 -33.04 -49.40 -21.32
N HIS A 14 -32.36 -50.09 -22.26
CA HIS A 14 -32.16 -51.57 -22.20
C HIS A 14 -31.29 -52.16 -23.35
N CYS A 15 -30.53 -53.22 -23.01
CA CYS A 15 -30.09 -54.37 -23.84
C CYS A 15 -29.22 -54.15 -25.12
N ASP A 16 -28.21 -54.98 -25.44
CA ASP A 16 -27.55 -56.14 -24.77
C ASP A 16 -26.10 -56.29 -25.38
N GLN A 17 -25.24 -57.33 -25.22
CA GLN A 17 -25.32 -58.72 -24.74
C GLN A 17 -23.94 -59.23 -24.22
N GLN A 18 -23.93 -60.39 -23.52
CA GLN A 18 -22.92 -61.49 -23.35
C GLN A 18 -21.43 -61.34 -23.83
N HIS A 19 -20.40 -62.00 -23.24
CA HIS A 19 -20.35 -63.16 -22.32
C HIS A 19 -18.98 -63.30 -21.55
N SER A 20 -18.99 -63.48 -20.21
CA SER A 20 -18.02 -64.25 -19.36
C SER A 20 -16.49 -63.92 -19.35
N PHE A 21 -15.62 -64.20 -18.35
CA PHE A 21 -15.60 -64.82 -16.99
C PHE A 21 -14.75 -63.87 -16.06
N VAL A 22 -15.05 -63.59 -14.77
CA VAL A 22 -14.79 -64.40 -13.54
C VAL A 22 -13.30 -64.75 -13.35
N PHE A 23 -12.57 -64.45 -12.26
CA PHE A 23 -12.73 -63.66 -11.00
C PHE A 23 -11.28 -63.31 -10.48
N ASP A 24 -10.94 -62.57 -9.40
CA ASP A 24 -11.65 -61.99 -8.23
C ASP A 24 -10.90 -60.74 -7.64
N LEU A 25 -11.24 -60.32 -6.41
CA LEU A 25 -10.70 -59.24 -5.55
C LEU A 25 -9.77 -59.81 -4.40
N PRO A 26 -9.36 -59.10 -3.29
CA PRO A 26 -9.55 -57.69 -2.86
C PRO A 26 -8.33 -56.93 -2.19
N ILE A 27 -8.35 -55.57 -2.21
CA ILE A 27 -8.18 -54.62 -1.05
C ILE A 27 -6.81 -54.26 -0.37
N ILE A 28 -6.48 -52.94 -0.44
CA ILE A 28 -5.96 -51.98 0.60
C ILE A 28 -4.46 -51.86 1.05
N PHE A 29 -3.99 -50.58 1.00
CA PHE A 29 -3.04 -49.79 1.82
C PHE A 29 -1.57 -50.21 2.13
N ASP A 30 -0.66 -49.34 1.64
CA ASP A 30 0.23 -48.45 2.41
C ASP A 30 1.49 -48.94 3.19
N SER A 31 2.51 -48.07 3.13
CA SER A 31 3.62 -47.84 4.06
C SER A 31 4.90 -48.72 4.07
N SER A 32 6.03 -47.99 4.22
CA SER A 32 7.26 -48.35 4.95
C SER A 32 8.44 -49.11 4.29
N HIS A 33 9.56 -48.37 4.25
CA HIS A 33 10.94 -48.75 4.65
C HIS A 33 11.70 -50.02 4.19
N LYS A 34 12.91 -49.73 3.67
CA LYS A 34 14.24 -50.30 4.03
C LYS A 34 14.69 -51.67 3.47
N SER A 35 15.65 -51.56 2.55
CA SER A 35 16.96 -52.27 2.52
C SER A 35 17.02 -53.77 2.84
N ILE A 36 17.46 -54.56 1.85
CA ILE A 36 18.03 -55.90 2.05
C ILE A 36 19.47 -55.91 1.54
N HIS A 37 20.39 -56.44 2.35
CA HIS A 37 21.80 -56.65 1.98
C HIS A 37 21.95 -57.82 1.01
N CYS A 38 22.88 -57.70 0.05
CA CYS A 38 23.30 -58.84 -0.78
C CYS A 38 24.08 -59.87 0.06
N TYR A 39 23.67 -61.14 -0.02
CA TYR A 39 24.51 -62.29 0.32
C TYR A 39 24.93 -63.00 -0.97
N GLY A 40 26.20 -63.38 -1.07
CA GLY A 40 26.79 -63.87 -2.32
C GLY A 40 26.66 -65.37 -2.56
N GLY A 41 26.39 -65.76 -3.81
CA GLY A 41 26.51 -67.12 -4.32
C GLY A 41 27.35 -67.14 -5.61
N LYS A 42 28.39 -67.99 -5.66
CA LYS A 42 29.29 -68.10 -6.82
C LYS A 42 28.89 -69.26 -7.74
N THR A 43 28.79 -69.01 -9.04
CA THR A 43 28.97 -70.03 -10.09
C THR A 43 29.79 -69.43 -11.23
N LEU A 44 30.89 -70.09 -11.62
CA LEU A 44 31.78 -69.61 -12.69
C LEU A 44 31.27 -70.05 -14.06
N PHE A 45 31.32 -69.17 -15.07
CA PHE A 45 31.50 -69.58 -16.47
C PHE A 45 32.23 -68.51 -17.31
N SER A 46 33.24 -68.95 -18.08
CA SER A 46 33.94 -68.27 -19.18
C SER A 46 34.18 -66.74 -19.12
N SER A 47 35.31 -66.30 -18.54
CA SER A 47 35.71 -64.88 -18.53
C SER A 47 36.10 -64.30 -19.90
N LYS A 48 36.41 -65.12 -20.91
CA LYS A 48 36.86 -64.63 -22.22
C LYS A 48 35.74 -64.02 -23.08
N ILE A 49 34.52 -64.55 -22.98
CA ILE A 49 33.36 -63.98 -23.69
C ILE A 49 32.95 -62.66 -23.05
N PHE A 50 32.96 -62.59 -21.71
CA PHE A 50 32.59 -61.37 -21.00
C PHE A 50 33.55 -60.21 -21.29
N ILE A 51 34.86 -60.45 -21.40
CA ILE A 51 35.84 -59.39 -21.76
C ILE A 51 35.63 -58.89 -23.19
N PHE A 52 35.34 -59.77 -24.16
CA PHE A 52 35.10 -59.31 -25.53
C PHE A 52 33.79 -58.51 -25.63
N ILE A 53 32.73 -58.95 -24.92
CA ILE A 53 31.45 -58.25 -24.86
C ILE A 53 31.59 -56.92 -24.09
N THR A 54 32.33 -56.83 -22.98
CA THR A 54 32.53 -55.54 -22.29
C THR A 54 33.45 -54.60 -23.04
N ILE A 55 34.42 -55.08 -23.83
CA ILE A 55 35.20 -54.21 -24.72
C ILE A 55 34.35 -53.69 -25.88
N VAL A 56 33.52 -54.54 -26.52
CA VAL A 56 32.60 -54.11 -27.57
C VAL A 56 31.52 -53.15 -27.02
N ILE A 57 30.96 -53.44 -25.84
CA ILE A 57 30.01 -52.54 -25.16
C ILE A 57 30.71 -51.26 -24.69
N ALA A 58 31.96 -51.27 -24.23
CA ALA A 58 32.69 -50.04 -23.89
C ALA A 58 33.13 -49.21 -25.11
N LEU A 59 33.18 -49.82 -26.31
CA LEU A 59 33.42 -49.13 -27.58
C LEU A 59 32.12 -48.57 -28.19
N ILE A 60 30.97 -49.23 -27.97
CA ILE A 60 29.66 -48.82 -28.50
C ILE A 60 28.90 -47.90 -27.51
N LEU A 61 29.11 -48.08 -26.20
CA LEU A 61 28.63 -47.21 -25.12
C LEU A 61 29.79 -46.46 -24.45
N LYS A 62 30.64 -45.84 -25.26
CA LYS A 62 31.19 -44.53 -24.89
C LYS A 62 30.06 -43.51 -24.93
N ALA A 63 29.28 -43.44 -23.85
CA ALA A 63 28.56 -42.21 -23.55
C ALA A 63 29.60 -41.05 -23.50
N PRO A 64 29.32 -39.87 -24.10
CA PRO A 64 30.28 -38.76 -24.16
C PRO A 64 30.44 -38.06 -22.81
N SER A 65 31.06 -38.75 -21.85
CA SER A 65 31.34 -38.28 -20.49
C SER A 65 32.38 -37.16 -20.49
N GLY A 66 31.97 -35.95 -20.86
CA GLY A 66 32.84 -34.77 -20.93
C GLY A 66 32.37 -33.62 -21.83
N GLN A 67 31.30 -33.79 -22.61
CA GLN A 67 30.69 -32.68 -23.36
C GLN A 67 29.52 -32.08 -22.58
N CYS A 68 29.51 -30.76 -22.41
CA CYS A 68 28.30 -30.04 -22.01
C CYS A 68 27.35 -30.03 -23.22
N HIS A 69 26.28 -30.81 -23.13
CA HIS A 69 25.21 -30.81 -24.12
C HIS A 69 24.56 -29.42 -24.20
N GLY A 70 24.34 -28.93 -25.43
CA GLY A 70 24.00 -27.56 -25.78
C GLY A 70 24.38 -27.27 -27.23
N SER A 71 24.60 -26.00 -27.60
CA SER A 71 25.07 -25.66 -28.96
C SER A 71 26.44 -26.29 -29.24
N LEU A 72 26.54 -27.03 -30.35
CA LEU A 72 27.77 -27.73 -30.71
C LEU A 72 28.86 -26.74 -31.18
N PRO A 73 30.13 -26.93 -30.81
CA PRO A 73 31.22 -26.05 -31.24
C PRO A 73 31.45 -26.13 -32.76
N GLY A 74 31.66 -24.98 -33.41
CA GLY A 74 31.80 -24.87 -34.87
C GLY A 74 30.48 -24.98 -35.66
N LEU A 75 29.34 -24.83 -34.98
CA LEU A 75 28.02 -24.71 -35.61
C LEU A 75 27.37 -23.39 -35.19
N LYS A 76 26.85 -22.65 -36.18
CA LYS A 76 26.23 -21.34 -36.02
C LYS A 76 24.74 -21.43 -36.32
N TYR A 77 23.94 -21.07 -35.33
CA TYR A 77 22.49 -21.27 -35.33
C TYR A 77 21.80 -19.92 -35.57
N HIS A 78 21.03 -19.82 -36.65
CA HIS A 78 20.34 -18.60 -37.03
C HIS A 78 18.86 -18.66 -36.63
N TYR A 79 18.45 -17.78 -35.72
CA TYR A 79 17.08 -17.69 -35.21
C TYR A 79 16.38 -16.42 -35.69
N GLU A 80 15.11 -16.54 -36.05
CA GLU A 80 14.17 -15.43 -36.17
C GLU A 80 13.64 -15.10 -34.77
N TYR A 81 13.65 -13.81 -34.39
CA TYR A 81 13.00 -13.32 -33.18
C TYR A 81 11.84 -12.39 -33.53
N TYR A 82 10.69 -12.62 -32.92
CA TYR A 82 9.52 -11.76 -32.98
C TYR A 82 8.94 -11.55 -31.57
N THR A 83 8.54 -10.33 -31.25
CA THR A 83 7.69 -10.07 -30.08
C THR A 83 6.71 -8.94 -30.34
N ASN A 84 5.53 -9.03 -29.73
CA ASN A 84 4.46 -8.06 -29.81
C ASN A 84 3.97 -7.72 -28.40
N ILE A 85 3.74 -6.43 -28.16
CA ILE A 85 3.50 -5.86 -26.84
C ILE A 85 2.23 -5.02 -26.91
N ILE A 86 1.19 -5.43 -26.16
CA ILE A 86 -0.17 -4.88 -26.25
C ILE A 86 -0.65 -4.42 -24.86
N LEU A 87 -0.81 -3.11 -24.69
CA LEU A 87 -1.45 -2.49 -23.53
C LEU A 87 -2.92 -2.21 -23.81
N ASN A 88 -3.82 -3.03 -23.23
CA ASN A 88 -5.27 -2.83 -23.37
C ASN A 88 -6.05 -2.87 -22.05
N ASN A 89 -7.29 -2.38 -22.13
CA ASN A 89 -8.38 -2.78 -21.23
C ASN A 89 -9.31 -3.69 -22.03
N ASN A 90 -10.23 -4.38 -21.36
CA ASN A 90 -11.32 -5.08 -22.06
C ASN A 90 -12.40 -4.11 -22.63
N ASP A 91 -12.07 -2.83 -22.80
CA ASP A 91 -12.85 -1.86 -23.57
C ASP A 91 -12.67 -2.13 -25.08
N ASN A 92 -13.71 -1.91 -25.89
CA ASN A 92 -13.67 -2.01 -27.37
C ASN A 92 -12.88 -0.84 -28.03
N LEU A 93 -11.84 -0.34 -27.36
CA LEU A 93 -10.99 0.77 -27.78
C LEU A 93 -9.62 0.24 -28.21
N GLU A 94 -9.14 0.64 -29.39
CA GLU A 94 -7.83 0.24 -29.93
C GLU A 94 -6.71 0.20 -28.86
N PRO A 95 -5.98 -0.93 -28.71
CA PRO A 95 -4.85 -1.00 -27.78
C PRO A 95 -3.68 -0.12 -28.22
N ALA A 96 -2.88 0.29 -27.22
CA ALA A 96 -1.55 0.83 -27.46
C ALA A 96 -0.53 -0.30 -27.52
N GLY A 97 0.49 -0.17 -28.35
CA GLY A 97 1.53 -1.19 -28.44
C GLY A 97 2.52 -0.99 -29.57
N PHE A 98 3.57 -1.79 -29.54
CA PHE A 98 4.54 -1.92 -30.62
C PHE A 98 4.98 -3.37 -30.76
N ARG A 99 5.69 -3.65 -31.84
CA ARG A 99 6.29 -4.93 -32.16
C ARG A 99 7.78 -4.77 -32.36
N ALA A 100 8.54 -5.82 -32.12
CA ALA A 100 9.95 -5.90 -32.46
C ALA A 100 10.20 -7.20 -33.22
N LYS A 101 10.98 -7.11 -34.30
CA LYS A 101 11.41 -8.27 -35.09
C LYS A 101 12.90 -8.12 -35.38
N GLY A 102 13.66 -9.20 -35.29
CA GLY A 102 15.08 -9.21 -35.64
C GLY A 102 15.59 -10.62 -35.92
N GLN A 103 16.89 -10.74 -36.16
CA GLN A 103 17.58 -12.02 -36.29
C GLN A 103 18.69 -12.13 -35.23
N LEU A 104 18.96 -13.36 -34.84
CA LEU A 104 19.91 -13.76 -33.82
C LEU A 104 20.83 -14.83 -34.42
N SER A 105 22.15 -14.65 -34.31
CA SER A 105 23.10 -15.75 -34.46
C SER A 105 23.59 -16.17 -33.07
N LEU A 106 23.63 -17.49 -32.86
CA LEU A 106 24.15 -18.13 -31.66
C LEU A 106 25.21 -19.16 -32.07
N GLU A 107 26.41 -19.08 -31.49
CA GLU A 107 27.56 -19.90 -31.87
C GLU A 107 28.32 -20.33 -30.62
N ASN A 108 28.75 -21.59 -30.51
CA ASN A 108 29.63 -22.03 -29.42
C ASN A 108 31.09 -21.89 -29.85
N VAL A 109 31.81 -20.95 -29.22
CA VAL A 109 33.18 -20.57 -29.60
C VAL A 109 34.26 -21.15 -28.68
N TRP A 110 33.92 -21.61 -27.47
CA TRP A 110 34.83 -22.29 -26.56
C TRP A 110 34.07 -23.15 -25.54
N GLN A 111 34.62 -24.31 -25.17
CA GLN A 111 33.98 -25.25 -24.25
C GLN A 111 34.99 -26.01 -23.39
N ASP A 112 34.65 -26.19 -22.11
CA ASP A 112 35.32 -27.07 -21.13
C ASP A 112 34.27 -27.96 -20.43
N LYS A 113 34.71 -28.88 -19.57
CA LYS A 113 33.89 -29.79 -18.76
C LYS A 113 32.88 -29.09 -17.85
N HIS A 114 33.13 -27.84 -17.47
CA HIS A 114 32.30 -27.09 -16.51
C HIS A 114 31.35 -26.07 -17.16
N GLY A 115 31.55 -25.72 -18.44
CA GLY A 115 30.77 -24.68 -19.10
C GLY A 115 31.25 -24.38 -20.52
N TYR A 116 30.51 -23.50 -21.18
CA TYR A 116 30.82 -23.05 -22.54
C TYR A 116 30.62 -21.55 -22.71
N LEU A 117 31.26 -21.00 -23.73
CA LEU A 117 31.25 -19.60 -24.08
C LEU A 117 30.52 -19.47 -25.42
N ALA A 118 29.33 -18.88 -25.39
CA ALA A 118 28.52 -18.63 -26.57
C ALA A 118 28.76 -17.21 -27.10
N LEU A 119 28.92 -17.07 -28.41
CA LEU A 119 28.86 -15.80 -29.12
C LEU A 119 27.42 -15.54 -29.54
N ILE A 120 26.95 -14.32 -29.27
CA ILE A 120 25.62 -13.84 -29.63
C ILE A 120 25.74 -12.55 -30.43
N GLU A 121 25.10 -12.52 -31.60
CA GLU A 121 24.99 -11.33 -32.45
C GLU A 121 23.50 -11.08 -32.73
N LEU A 122 23.03 -9.85 -32.49
CA LEU A 122 21.65 -9.44 -32.74
C LEU A 122 21.64 -8.38 -33.85
N TYR A 123 20.98 -8.71 -34.96
CA TYR A 123 21.05 -7.93 -36.20
C TYR A 123 19.68 -7.84 -36.89
N GLN A 124 19.54 -6.86 -37.78
CA GLN A 124 18.28 -6.50 -38.45
C GLN A 124 17.11 -6.24 -37.48
N PHE A 125 17.39 -5.75 -36.27
CA PHE A 125 16.37 -5.56 -35.25
C PHE A 125 15.57 -4.28 -35.54
N LYS A 126 14.25 -4.41 -35.75
CA LYS A 126 13.33 -3.33 -36.14
C LYS A 126 12.16 -3.23 -35.16
N PHE A 127 11.90 -2.01 -34.70
CA PHE A 127 10.66 -1.67 -34.02
C PHE A 127 9.59 -1.31 -35.04
N GLN A 128 8.40 -1.91 -34.92
CA GLN A 128 7.29 -1.75 -35.85
C GLN A 128 5.98 -1.40 -35.11
N PRO A 129 5.07 -0.64 -35.74
CA PRO A 129 3.75 -0.36 -35.17
C PRO A 129 2.85 -1.61 -35.17
N ARG A 130 1.77 -1.53 -34.39
CA ARG A 130 0.78 -2.61 -34.23
C ARG A 130 -0.04 -2.81 -35.51
N GLU A 131 -0.44 -4.05 -35.79
CA GLU A 131 -0.98 -4.47 -37.09
C GLU A 131 -2.24 -3.74 -37.56
N SER A 132 -3.13 -3.31 -36.66
CA SER A 132 -4.34 -2.55 -37.02
C SER A 132 -4.13 -1.03 -37.06
N SER A 133 -2.89 -0.53 -37.10
CA SER A 133 -2.59 0.91 -37.08
C SER A 133 -2.08 1.42 -38.43
N SER A 134 -2.67 2.51 -38.91
CA SER A 134 -2.33 3.14 -40.19
C SER A 134 -0.92 3.75 -40.12
N THR A 135 0.03 3.15 -40.85
CA THR A 135 1.48 3.44 -40.80
C THR A 135 1.83 4.93 -40.82
N GLU A 136 1.20 5.71 -41.71
CA GLU A 136 1.45 7.15 -41.92
C GLU A 136 1.31 8.02 -40.66
N ARG A 137 0.58 7.58 -39.63
CA ARG A 137 0.37 8.37 -38.39
C ARG A 137 1.41 8.15 -37.30
N PHE A 138 2.27 7.15 -37.43
CA PHE A 138 3.17 6.70 -36.35
C PHE A 138 4.65 6.87 -36.70
N PHE A 139 5.02 6.73 -37.96
CA PHE A 139 6.38 7.00 -38.42
C PHE A 139 6.63 8.50 -38.59
N GLY A 140 7.81 8.97 -38.17
CA GLY A 140 8.41 10.15 -38.78
C GLY A 140 8.81 9.84 -40.23
N THR A 141 8.84 10.84 -41.11
CA THR A 141 8.96 10.66 -42.58
C THR A 141 10.19 9.88 -43.06
N ASN A 142 11.23 9.73 -42.24
CA ASN A 142 12.46 8.99 -42.55
C ASN A 142 12.68 7.71 -41.69
N SER A 143 11.72 7.32 -40.83
CA SER A 143 12.00 6.45 -39.67
C SER A 143 11.71 4.94 -39.82
N ALA A 144 10.96 4.51 -40.85
CA ALA A 144 10.40 3.16 -40.88
C ALA A 144 11.41 2.00 -41.12
N ASN A 145 12.68 2.30 -41.40
CA ASN A 145 13.69 1.34 -41.87
C ASN A 145 15.08 1.50 -41.24
N VAL A 146 15.15 1.85 -39.95
CA VAL A 146 16.43 1.76 -39.21
C VAL A 146 16.60 0.34 -38.66
N ASP A 147 17.52 -0.41 -39.27
CA ASP A 147 18.05 -1.65 -38.73
C ASP A 147 18.97 -1.36 -37.54
N HIS A 148 18.60 -1.84 -36.35
CA HIS A 148 19.51 -1.88 -35.21
C HIS A 148 20.37 -3.15 -35.33
N ASN A 149 21.66 -2.96 -35.60
CA ASN A 149 22.69 -3.99 -35.53
C ASN A 149 23.55 -3.69 -34.31
N TRP A 150 23.46 -4.54 -33.30
CA TRP A 150 24.16 -4.36 -32.02
C TRP A 150 25.54 -5.03 -32.02
N PRO A 151 26.49 -4.59 -31.17
CA PRO A 151 27.79 -5.23 -31.05
C PRO A 151 27.67 -6.67 -30.53
N PRO A 152 28.56 -7.59 -30.96
CA PRO A 152 28.58 -8.97 -30.49
C PRO A 152 28.86 -9.05 -28.98
N VAL A 153 28.24 -10.04 -28.32
CA VAL A 153 28.39 -10.31 -26.88
C VAL A 153 28.81 -11.76 -26.68
N LEU A 154 29.82 -11.98 -25.83
CA LEU A 154 30.19 -13.32 -25.37
C LEU A 154 29.49 -13.64 -24.05
N VAL A 155 28.98 -14.86 -23.92
CA VAL A 155 28.14 -15.29 -22.80
C VAL A 155 28.70 -16.57 -22.20
N HIS A 156 29.07 -16.55 -20.91
CA HIS A 156 29.53 -17.74 -20.21
C HIS A 156 28.35 -18.47 -19.56
N ILE A 157 28.20 -19.76 -19.86
CA ILE A 157 27.05 -20.59 -19.49
C ILE A 157 27.55 -21.85 -18.78
N ASN A 158 26.95 -22.14 -17.62
CA ASN A 158 27.24 -23.32 -16.82
C ASN A 158 26.78 -24.61 -17.53
N GLY A 159 27.70 -25.57 -17.69
CA GLY A 159 27.48 -26.83 -18.40
C GLY A 159 26.62 -27.85 -17.66
N HIS A 160 26.34 -27.61 -16.37
CA HIS A 160 25.51 -28.48 -15.54
C HIS A 160 24.02 -28.12 -15.65
N ASP A 161 23.65 -26.87 -15.37
CA ASP A 161 22.27 -26.41 -15.19
C ASP A 161 21.73 -25.50 -16.31
N GLY A 162 22.60 -24.97 -17.18
CA GLY A 162 22.27 -23.98 -18.21
C GLY A 162 22.12 -22.54 -17.73
N HIS A 163 22.61 -22.18 -16.54
CA HIS A 163 22.60 -20.80 -16.05
C HIS A 163 23.67 -19.91 -16.69
N LEU A 164 23.28 -18.65 -16.92
CA LEU A 164 24.18 -17.54 -17.27
C LEU A 164 25.08 -17.19 -16.08
N GLN A 165 26.40 -17.20 -16.26
CA GLN A 165 27.36 -16.85 -15.21
C GLN A 165 28.02 -15.47 -15.40
N ASN A 166 28.40 -15.10 -16.64
CA ASN A 166 29.03 -13.80 -16.95
C ASN A 166 28.71 -13.39 -18.39
N LEU A 167 28.76 -12.08 -18.65
CA LEU A 167 28.54 -11.45 -19.95
C LEU A 167 29.75 -10.57 -20.29
N TYR A 168 30.42 -10.81 -21.42
CA TYR A 168 31.60 -10.06 -21.83
C TYR A 168 31.29 -9.16 -23.03
N VAL A 169 31.56 -7.87 -22.87
CA VAL A 169 31.17 -6.80 -23.81
C VAL A 169 32.40 -5.93 -24.15
N GLU A 170 32.41 -5.36 -25.35
CA GLU A 170 33.40 -4.36 -25.78
C GLU A 170 33.38 -3.12 -24.85
N LYS A 171 34.56 -2.70 -24.37
CA LYS A 171 34.71 -1.50 -23.53
C LYS A 171 34.93 -0.25 -24.38
N SER A 172 34.25 0.86 -24.06
CA SER A 172 34.46 2.14 -24.73
C SER A 172 35.86 2.71 -24.48
N GLN A 173 36.38 3.49 -25.43
CA GLN A 173 37.70 4.14 -25.34
C GLN A 173 37.86 5.03 -24.09
N ASP A 174 36.77 5.66 -23.64
CA ASP A 174 36.74 6.49 -22.43
C ASP A 174 36.89 5.70 -21.11
N ASN A 175 36.93 4.36 -21.16
CA ASN A 175 36.95 3.44 -20.02
C ASN A 175 35.78 3.51 -19.01
N ARG A 176 34.96 4.56 -19.01
CA ARG A 176 33.86 4.83 -18.05
C ARG A 176 32.52 4.20 -18.39
N HIS A 177 32.32 3.72 -19.61
CA HIS A 177 31.04 3.18 -20.09
C HIS A 177 31.26 1.92 -20.96
N HIS A 178 30.28 1.01 -20.93
CA HIS A 178 30.17 -0.13 -21.85
C HIS A 178 29.47 0.30 -23.14
N LEU A 179 29.65 -0.46 -24.22
CA LEU A 179 29.01 -0.22 -25.53
C LEU A 179 27.69 -0.99 -25.75
N ILE A 180 27.12 -1.57 -24.69
CA ILE A 180 25.85 -2.31 -24.73
C ILE A 180 24.70 -1.40 -24.29
N GLU A 181 23.62 -1.36 -25.08
CA GLU A 181 22.37 -0.69 -24.70
C GLU A 181 21.61 -1.55 -23.67
N PRO A 182 20.89 -0.99 -22.68
CA PRO A 182 20.24 -1.80 -21.64
C PRO A 182 19.22 -2.78 -22.23
N ILE A 183 18.43 -2.36 -23.22
CA ILE A 183 17.53 -3.24 -23.98
C ILE A 183 18.26 -4.42 -24.63
N GLN A 184 19.48 -4.25 -25.16
CA GLN A 184 20.26 -5.35 -25.74
C GLN A 184 20.65 -6.37 -24.67
N LEU A 185 21.15 -5.92 -23.51
CA LEU A 185 21.48 -6.79 -22.38
C LEU A 185 20.25 -7.59 -21.92
N ASN A 186 19.13 -6.90 -21.73
CA ASN A 186 17.89 -7.47 -21.21
C ASN A 186 17.26 -8.49 -22.18
N LEU A 187 17.34 -8.22 -23.49
CA LEU A 187 16.97 -9.17 -24.54
C LEU A 187 17.85 -10.42 -24.51
N ILE A 188 19.18 -10.26 -24.47
CA ILE A 188 20.12 -11.39 -24.46
C ILE A 188 19.89 -12.30 -23.24
N VAL A 189 19.76 -11.72 -22.05
CA VAL A 189 19.47 -12.48 -20.81
C VAL A 189 18.15 -13.25 -20.93
N SER A 190 17.13 -12.66 -21.54
CA SER A 190 15.80 -13.29 -21.66
C SER A 190 15.75 -14.37 -22.73
N ILE A 191 16.36 -14.13 -23.89
CA ILE A 191 16.51 -15.09 -24.98
C ILE A 191 17.28 -16.33 -24.51
N MET A 192 18.38 -16.15 -23.78
CA MET A 192 19.16 -17.31 -23.28
C MET A 192 18.44 -18.07 -22.16
N ASN A 193 17.66 -17.39 -21.31
CA ASN A 193 16.74 -18.07 -20.38
C ASN A 193 15.61 -18.80 -21.14
N ALA A 194 15.12 -18.26 -22.27
CA ALA A 194 14.11 -18.91 -23.10
C ALA A 194 14.64 -20.14 -23.86
N LEU A 195 15.90 -20.15 -24.29
CA LEU A 195 16.55 -21.29 -24.96
C LEU A 195 17.00 -22.40 -23.99
N ARG A 196 17.02 -22.16 -22.68
CA ARG A 196 17.44 -23.12 -21.64
C ARG A 196 16.55 -24.38 -21.60
N ASN A 197 17.15 -25.54 -21.86
CA ASN A 197 16.51 -26.86 -21.89
C ASN A 197 16.64 -27.67 -20.59
N ARG A 198 17.46 -27.25 -19.62
CA ARG A 198 17.71 -27.97 -18.36
C ARG A 198 17.08 -27.31 -17.13
N ARG A 199 16.46 -28.14 -16.29
CA ARG A 199 15.90 -27.75 -14.97
C ARG A 199 17.01 -27.64 -13.93
N ASP A 200 16.94 -26.62 -13.06
CA ASP A 200 17.78 -26.54 -11.87
C ASP A 200 17.38 -27.62 -10.84
N GLN A 201 18.37 -28.31 -10.28
CA GLN A 201 18.18 -29.31 -9.24
C GLN A 201 18.08 -28.69 -7.83
N ASN A 202 18.63 -27.49 -7.64
CA ASN A 202 18.56 -26.74 -6.38
C ASN A 202 17.42 -25.73 -6.44
N THR A 203 16.29 -26.03 -5.80
CA THR A 203 15.15 -25.10 -5.71
C THR A 203 15.48 -23.79 -4.99
N GLU A 204 16.55 -23.76 -4.18
CA GLU A 204 17.02 -22.56 -3.46
C GLU A 204 17.63 -21.48 -4.38
N ASN A 205 18.06 -21.84 -5.59
CA ASN A 205 18.59 -20.90 -6.59
C ASN A 205 17.54 -20.45 -7.63
N GLN A 206 16.29 -20.93 -7.53
CA GLN A 206 15.26 -20.63 -8.52
C GLN A 206 14.69 -19.22 -8.32
N ILE A 207 15.20 -18.29 -9.13
CA ILE A 207 14.85 -16.86 -9.24
C ILE A 207 13.33 -16.58 -9.11
N LEU A 208 12.49 -17.49 -9.61
CA LEU A 208 11.07 -17.58 -9.30
C LEU A 208 10.68 -19.07 -9.21
N PRO A 209 9.68 -19.45 -8.39
CA PRO A 209 9.02 -20.73 -8.54
C PRO A 209 8.17 -20.73 -9.82
N TYR A 210 8.43 -21.68 -10.72
CA TYR A 210 7.61 -21.98 -11.90
C TYR A 210 7.55 -23.49 -12.11
N GLU A 211 6.44 -23.97 -12.67
CA GLU A 211 6.29 -25.38 -13.00
C GLU A 211 7.11 -25.72 -14.25
N TRP A 212 7.81 -26.86 -14.21
CA TRP A 212 8.66 -27.36 -15.28
C TRP A 212 8.15 -28.74 -15.71
N GLU A 213 7.57 -28.83 -16.90
CA GLU A 213 6.92 -30.03 -17.42
C GLU A 213 7.48 -30.38 -18.80
N LEU A 214 7.90 -31.64 -19.00
CA LEU A 214 8.48 -32.13 -20.26
C LEU A 214 7.56 -33.18 -20.89
N GLN A 215 6.82 -32.80 -21.93
CA GLN A 215 5.91 -33.66 -22.67
C GLN A 215 6.53 -34.08 -24.02
N GLY A 216 7.30 -35.18 -24.00
CA GLY A 216 7.93 -35.74 -25.19
C GLY A 216 9.06 -34.85 -25.73
N ARG A 217 8.74 -33.93 -26.65
CA ARG A 217 9.66 -32.88 -27.15
C ARG A 217 9.25 -31.46 -26.76
N HIS A 218 8.08 -31.27 -26.16
CA HIS A 218 7.64 -29.97 -25.67
C HIS A 218 8.09 -29.76 -24.23
N LEU A 219 8.85 -28.70 -23.99
CA LEU A 219 9.26 -28.25 -22.66
C LEU A 219 8.38 -27.05 -22.28
N ILE A 220 7.41 -27.30 -21.42
CA ILE A 220 6.47 -26.29 -20.93
C ILE A 220 6.97 -25.76 -19.59
N ARG A 221 7.12 -24.44 -19.50
CA ARG A 221 7.42 -23.70 -18.27
C ARG A 221 6.32 -22.71 -18.00
N ARG A 222 5.62 -22.84 -16.88
CA ARG A 222 4.47 -21.97 -16.55
C ARG A 222 4.54 -21.40 -15.13
N LYS A 223 4.17 -20.13 -15.00
CA LYS A 223 3.97 -19.44 -13.73
C LYS A 223 2.58 -18.82 -13.75
N SER A 224 1.67 -19.34 -12.92
CA SER A 224 0.42 -18.63 -12.61
C SER A 224 0.54 -17.92 -11.27
N SER A 225 1.21 -16.76 -11.25
CA SER A 225 1.08 -15.84 -10.10
C SER A 225 -0.16 -14.98 -10.30
N LYS A 226 -1.31 -15.61 -10.09
CA LYS A 226 -2.38 -14.88 -9.41
C LYS A 226 -1.91 -14.57 -7.99
N SER A 227 -2.25 -13.37 -7.53
CA SER A 227 -2.11 -12.94 -6.14
C SER A 227 -3.11 -13.64 -5.18
N GLU A 228 -3.58 -14.86 -5.52
CA GLU A 228 -4.51 -15.66 -4.67
C GLU A 228 -3.79 -16.18 -3.42
N LEU A 229 -2.49 -16.50 -3.50
CA LEU A 229 -1.65 -16.79 -2.33
C LEU A 229 -1.36 -15.56 -1.44
N LEU A 230 -1.86 -14.37 -1.80
CA LEU A 230 -1.86 -13.16 -0.98
C LEU A 230 -3.27 -12.79 -0.47
N GLU A 231 -4.32 -13.58 -0.79
CA GLU A 231 -5.66 -13.37 -0.24
C GLU A 231 -5.81 -13.95 1.18
N ASP A 232 -5.19 -15.10 1.48
CA ASP A 232 -5.16 -15.69 2.84
C ASP A 232 -4.38 -14.84 3.86
N SER A 233 -3.46 -14.00 3.39
CA SER A 233 -2.75 -13.00 4.21
C SER A 233 -3.38 -11.62 4.05
N GLY A 234 -4.57 -11.40 4.63
CA GLY A 234 -5.41 -10.18 4.50
C GLY A 234 -4.78 -8.86 5.00
N LYS A 235 -3.69 -8.44 4.36
CA LYS A 235 -2.82 -7.27 4.61
C LYS A 235 -2.31 -6.84 3.21
N TYR A 236 -2.05 -5.58 2.87
CA TYR A 236 -1.68 -4.45 3.73
C TYR A 236 -2.57 -3.20 3.52
N SER A 237 -3.32 -3.08 2.42
CA SER A 237 -4.42 -2.12 2.27
C SER A 237 -5.34 -2.43 1.07
N LEU A 238 -6.57 -1.91 1.12
CA LEU A 238 -7.48 -1.78 -0.03
C LEU A 238 -7.04 -0.70 -1.04
N LEU A 239 -6.16 0.22 -0.63
CA LEU A 239 -5.67 1.32 -1.47
C LEU A 239 -4.49 0.90 -2.35
N ALA A 240 -3.85 -0.23 -2.03
CA ALA A 240 -2.80 -0.85 -2.84
C ALA A 240 -3.39 -1.51 -4.10
N PRO A 241 -2.63 -1.60 -5.22
CA PRO A 241 -3.09 -2.31 -6.40
C PRO A 241 -3.27 -3.80 -6.13
N ALA A 242 -4.10 -4.47 -6.94
CA ALA A 242 -3.96 -5.89 -7.19
C ALA A 242 -3.18 -6.08 -8.50
N ILE A 243 -2.32 -7.09 -8.51
CA ILE A 243 -1.47 -7.42 -9.66
C ILE A 243 -1.59 -8.92 -9.92
N THR A 244 -1.69 -9.29 -11.19
CA THR A 244 -1.61 -10.70 -11.61
C THR A 244 -0.52 -10.82 -12.68
N ASP A 245 0.36 -11.80 -12.53
CA ASP A 245 1.45 -12.13 -13.44
C ASP A 245 1.34 -13.61 -13.83
N ASN A 246 0.70 -13.87 -14.97
CA ASN A 246 0.56 -15.21 -15.53
C ASN A 246 1.39 -15.28 -16.82
N TRP A 247 2.30 -16.26 -16.91
CA TRP A 247 3.05 -16.53 -18.13
C TRP A 247 3.31 -18.01 -18.36
N GLU A 248 3.55 -18.35 -19.63
CA GLU A 248 3.89 -19.69 -20.09
C GLU A 248 4.90 -19.58 -21.25
N ILE A 249 5.84 -20.51 -21.32
CA ILE A 249 6.80 -20.68 -22.41
C ILE A 249 6.80 -22.17 -22.81
N ASP A 250 6.42 -22.45 -24.06
CA ASP A 250 6.58 -23.76 -24.71
C ASP A 250 7.84 -23.73 -25.58
N SER A 251 8.82 -24.56 -25.23
CA SER A 251 10.05 -24.78 -25.99
C SER A 251 9.99 -26.15 -26.66
N LYS A 252 9.75 -26.18 -27.98
CA LYS A 252 9.86 -27.40 -28.78
C LYS A 252 11.34 -27.72 -28.99
N LEU A 253 11.78 -28.81 -28.38
CA LEU A 253 13.14 -29.31 -28.48
C LEU A 253 13.36 -30.18 -29.73
N ALA A 254 14.61 -30.21 -30.20
CA ALA A 254 15.08 -31.06 -31.28
C ALA A 254 15.05 -32.56 -30.90
N ALA A 255 15.35 -33.43 -31.86
CA ALA A 255 15.28 -34.89 -31.68
C ALA A 255 16.28 -35.48 -30.68
N ASP A 256 17.32 -34.72 -30.34
CA ASP A 256 18.38 -34.99 -29.36
C ASP A 256 18.13 -34.33 -28.00
N HIS A 257 17.09 -33.50 -27.88
CA HIS A 257 16.77 -32.62 -26.75
C HIS A 257 17.81 -31.54 -26.40
N ASP A 258 18.89 -31.41 -27.17
CA ASP A 258 20.02 -30.51 -26.86
C ASP A 258 19.77 -29.06 -27.28
N ILE A 259 18.87 -28.84 -28.25
CA ILE A 259 18.60 -27.52 -28.87
C ILE A 259 17.07 -27.29 -28.93
N SER A 260 16.64 -26.03 -28.82
CA SER A 260 15.25 -25.62 -29.08
C SER A 260 15.05 -25.27 -30.56
N GLU A 261 14.21 -26.02 -31.29
CA GLU A 261 13.86 -25.69 -32.68
C GLU A 261 12.98 -24.43 -32.74
N HIS A 262 12.06 -24.29 -31.78
CA HIS A 262 11.04 -23.25 -31.75
C HIS A 262 10.61 -23.02 -30.30
N VAL A 263 10.68 -21.77 -29.82
CA VAL A 263 10.21 -21.36 -28.49
C VAL A 263 9.14 -20.29 -28.64
N LYS A 264 7.99 -20.51 -28.01
CA LYS A 264 6.87 -19.57 -27.99
C LYS A 264 6.48 -19.26 -26.56
N GLY A 265 6.33 -17.99 -26.24
CA GLY A 265 5.92 -17.55 -24.90
C GLY A 265 4.81 -16.50 -24.93
N TRP A 266 3.97 -16.51 -23.89
CA TRP A 266 3.00 -15.46 -23.63
C TRP A 266 3.03 -15.04 -22.16
N GLN A 267 2.80 -13.75 -21.90
CA GLN A 267 2.68 -13.19 -20.55
C GLN A 267 1.53 -12.18 -20.49
N ASN A 268 0.77 -12.23 -19.40
CA ASN A 268 -0.33 -11.33 -19.10
C ASN A 268 -0.11 -10.72 -17.71
N VAL A 269 0.31 -9.45 -17.68
CA VAL A 269 0.51 -8.70 -16.43
C VAL A 269 -0.60 -7.66 -16.28
N THR A 270 -1.49 -7.86 -15.31
CA THR A 270 -2.56 -6.90 -15.01
C THR A 270 -2.24 -6.10 -13.75
N LEU A 271 -2.57 -4.81 -13.78
CA LEU A 271 -2.47 -3.84 -12.69
C LEU A 271 -3.87 -3.24 -12.50
N GLU A 272 -4.56 -3.55 -11.42
CA GLU A 272 -5.93 -3.09 -11.17
C GLU A 272 -6.09 -2.41 -9.81
N SER A 273 -7.06 -1.48 -9.72
CA SER A 273 -7.42 -0.86 -8.44
C SER A 273 -8.45 -1.70 -7.68
N LYS A 274 -8.09 -2.19 -6.48
CA LYS A 274 -8.99 -3.00 -5.64
C LYS A 274 -10.32 -2.31 -5.29
N ILE A 275 -10.32 -0.97 -5.19
CA ILE A 275 -11.52 -0.15 -4.92
C ILE A 275 -12.37 0.13 -6.18
N TYR A 276 -11.79 0.00 -7.38
CA TYR A 276 -12.50 0.25 -8.65
C TYR A 276 -11.86 -0.54 -9.82
N PRO A 277 -12.11 -1.85 -9.95
CA PRO A 277 -11.49 -2.71 -10.97
C PRO A 277 -11.76 -2.32 -12.44
N ASN A 278 -12.74 -1.46 -12.71
CA ASN A 278 -12.91 -0.83 -14.03
C ASN A 278 -11.73 0.10 -14.41
N ALA A 279 -10.98 0.59 -13.42
CA ALA A 279 -9.69 1.24 -13.60
C ALA A 279 -8.58 0.19 -13.41
N HIS A 280 -8.29 -0.50 -14.51
CA HIS A 280 -7.17 -1.43 -14.63
C HIS A 280 -6.26 -1.05 -15.79
N SER A 281 -5.12 -1.74 -15.88
CA SER A 281 -4.37 -1.89 -17.10
C SER A 281 -3.92 -3.34 -17.27
N LYS A 282 -4.14 -3.91 -18.45
CA LYS A 282 -3.60 -5.22 -18.84
C LYS A 282 -2.50 -5.01 -19.87
N LEU A 283 -1.36 -5.63 -19.61
CA LEU A 283 -0.25 -5.79 -20.52
C LEU A 283 -0.26 -7.25 -20.99
N PHE A 284 -0.46 -7.45 -22.29
CA PHE A 284 -0.24 -8.74 -22.94
C PHE A 284 1.04 -8.67 -23.76
N VAL A 285 1.84 -9.74 -23.69
CA VAL A 285 3.09 -9.91 -24.43
C VAL A 285 3.07 -11.29 -25.06
N ASP A 286 3.41 -11.37 -26.33
CA ASP A 286 3.74 -12.60 -27.03
C ASP A 286 5.16 -12.52 -27.62
N PHE A 287 5.89 -13.64 -27.61
CA PHE A 287 7.18 -13.75 -28.29
C PHE A 287 7.35 -15.13 -28.96
N GLU A 288 8.13 -15.14 -30.02
CA GLU A 288 8.49 -16.32 -30.81
C GLU A 288 10.00 -16.26 -31.15
N LEU A 289 10.70 -17.37 -30.89
CA LEU A 289 12.07 -17.64 -31.34
C LEU A 289 12.03 -18.89 -32.20
N LYS A 290 12.50 -18.82 -33.44
CA LYS A 290 12.40 -19.93 -34.39
C LYS A 290 13.73 -20.13 -35.13
N LEU A 291 14.27 -21.35 -35.08
CA LEU A 291 15.46 -21.71 -35.85
C LEU A 291 15.12 -21.65 -37.36
N ILE A 292 15.91 -20.88 -38.11
CA ILE A 292 15.83 -20.75 -39.57
C ILE A 292 16.82 -21.71 -40.22
N ASP A 293 18.09 -21.66 -39.80
CA ASP A 293 19.20 -22.31 -40.47
C ASP A 293 20.33 -22.69 -39.49
N GLN A 294 21.22 -23.58 -39.92
CA GLN A 294 22.34 -24.10 -39.14
C GLN A 294 23.60 -24.24 -40.01
N ASP A 295 24.43 -23.21 -40.00
CA ASP A 295 25.70 -23.17 -40.74
C ASP A 295 26.84 -23.87 -39.99
N LYS A 296 27.79 -24.43 -40.76
CA LYS A 296 29.09 -24.90 -40.23
C LYS A 296 30.10 -23.77 -40.29
N ASP A 297 30.41 -23.19 -39.14
CA ASP A 297 31.39 -22.13 -39.06
C ASP A 297 32.82 -22.71 -39.09
N ASN A 298 33.48 -22.55 -40.24
CA ASN A 298 34.86 -22.96 -40.48
C ASN A 298 35.86 -21.81 -40.24
N SER A 299 35.48 -20.74 -39.54
CA SER A 299 36.36 -19.59 -39.32
C SER A 299 37.60 -19.96 -38.50
N GLU A 300 38.71 -19.29 -38.79
CA GLU A 300 39.96 -19.45 -38.04
C GLU A 300 39.78 -19.12 -36.55
N ILE A 301 38.77 -18.30 -36.22
CA ILE A 301 38.36 -17.86 -34.89
C ILE A 301 38.07 -19.06 -33.98
N VAL A 302 37.11 -19.91 -34.34
CA VAL A 302 36.73 -21.10 -33.55
C VAL A 302 37.94 -22.02 -33.39
N SER A 303 38.73 -22.22 -34.46
CA SER A 303 39.93 -23.06 -34.45
C SER A 303 41.07 -22.52 -33.57
N THR A 304 41.01 -21.24 -33.20
CA THR A 304 42.01 -20.55 -32.36
C THR A 304 41.54 -20.47 -30.91
N LEU A 305 40.26 -20.16 -30.69
CA LEU A 305 39.64 -20.12 -29.37
C LEU A 305 39.58 -21.50 -28.72
N SER A 306 39.29 -22.56 -29.49
CA SER A 306 39.25 -23.94 -29.00
C SER A 306 40.59 -24.48 -28.46
N LYS A 307 41.67 -23.68 -28.53
CA LYS A 307 43.00 -23.97 -27.98
C LYS A 307 43.29 -23.24 -26.66
N ALA A 308 42.35 -22.42 -26.16
CA ALA A 308 42.50 -21.72 -24.89
C ALA A 308 42.25 -22.64 -23.69
N GLU A 309 43.14 -22.59 -22.70
CA GLU A 309 43.07 -23.43 -21.48
C GLU A 309 42.15 -22.83 -20.40
N SER A 310 41.64 -21.61 -20.60
CA SER A 310 40.72 -20.95 -19.66
C SER A 310 39.80 -19.93 -20.33
N ILE A 311 38.64 -19.66 -19.71
CA ILE A 311 37.66 -18.64 -20.13
C ILE A 311 38.33 -17.28 -20.31
N SER A 312 39.16 -16.88 -19.34
CA SER A 312 39.90 -15.60 -19.37
C SER A 312 40.80 -15.47 -20.60
N GLN A 313 41.46 -16.57 -21.00
CA GLN A 313 42.31 -16.62 -22.19
C GLN A 313 41.47 -16.61 -23.48
N ALA A 314 40.33 -17.32 -23.52
CA ALA A 314 39.41 -17.29 -24.66
C ALA A 314 38.84 -15.89 -24.90
N VAL A 315 38.36 -15.22 -23.85
CA VAL A 315 37.86 -13.83 -23.92
C VAL A 315 38.97 -12.86 -24.34
N TYR A 316 40.21 -13.02 -23.85
CA TYR A 316 41.35 -12.21 -24.26
C TYR A 316 41.71 -12.40 -25.74
N LEU A 317 41.76 -13.64 -26.22
CA LEU A 317 42.04 -13.95 -27.63
C LEU A 317 40.95 -13.38 -28.57
N PHE A 318 39.68 -13.44 -28.17
CA PHE A 318 38.57 -12.85 -28.93
C PHE A 318 38.67 -11.31 -28.98
N GLY A 319 38.91 -10.65 -27.84
CA GLY A 319 39.10 -9.19 -27.77
C GLY A 319 40.32 -8.71 -28.55
N HIS A 320 41.40 -9.50 -28.59
CA HIS A 320 42.55 -9.24 -29.45
C HIS A 320 42.16 -9.31 -30.94
N HIS A 321 41.37 -10.31 -31.34
CA HIS A 321 40.93 -10.51 -32.72
C HIS A 321 39.96 -9.41 -33.20
N ILE A 322 39.04 -8.93 -32.35
CA ILE A 322 38.19 -7.75 -32.64
C ILE A 322 38.99 -6.46 -32.44
N ARG A 323 39.99 -6.25 -33.30
CA ARG A 323 40.80 -5.01 -33.42
C ARG A 323 41.44 -4.55 -32.10
N SER A 324 42.03 -5.48 -31.34
CA SER A 324 42.77 -5.22 -30.10
C SER A 324 42.00 -4.41 -29.05
N LYS A 325 40.72 -4.72 -28.85
CA LYS A 325 39.85 -3.99 -27.90
C LYS A 325 39.76 -4.72 -26.55
N PRO A 326 39.86 -4.01 -25.41
CA PRO A 326 39.64 -4.62 -24.10
C PRO A 326 38.17 -4.98 -23.92
N MET A 327 37.91 -6.23 -23.53
CA MET A 327 36.58 -6.67 -23.10
C MET A 327 36.42 -6.46 -21.59
N ALA A 328 35.21 -6.13 -21.16
CA ALA A 328 34.85 -6.04 -19.76
C ALA A 328 33.88 -7.16 -19.38
N SER A 329 34.12 -7.82 -18.25
CA SER A 329 33.16 -8.74 -17.63
C SER A 329 32.08 -7.91 -16.95
N ILE A 330 30.87 -7.94 -17.49
CA ILE A 330 29.65 -7.59 -16.77
C ILE A 330 29.22 -8.87 -16.05
N GLY A 331 29.00 -8.80 -14.74
CA GLY A 331 28.35 -9.90 -14.01
C GLY A 331 26.91 -10.10 -14.51
N PRO A 332 26.17 -11.08 -13.98
CA PRO A 332 24.74 -11.23 -14.23
C PRO A 332 23.95 -10.18 -13.42
N SER A 333 24.28 -8.89 -13.58
CA SER A 333 23.52 -7.79 -13.00
C SER A 333 22.15 -7.75 -13.67
N HIS A 334 21.15 -8.25 -12.95
CA HIS A 334 19.81 -8.47 -13.48
C HIS A 334 19.21 -7.17 -14.05
N PHE A 335 18.65 -7.30 -15.26
CA PHE A 335 17.81 -6.33 -15.97
C PHE A 335 18.09 -4.85 -15.72
N GLN A 336 18.95 -4.26 -16.55
CA GLN A 336 19.30 -2.85 -16.43
C GLN A 336 18.14 -1.93 -16.87
N ALA A 337 17.79 -0.98 -16.01
CA ALA A 337 16.74 0.00 -16.28
C ALA A 337 17.15 1.01 -17.37
N GLU A 338 16.19 1.34 -18.23
CA GLU A 338 16.41 2.28 -19.33
C GLU A 338 16.49 3.74 -18.88
N ARG A 339 17.50 4.47 -19.37
CA ARG A 339 17.70 5.89 -19.05
C ARG A 339 16.66 6.75 -19.78
N LYS A 340 15.51 6.97 -19.13
CA LYS A 340 14.44 7.83 -19.64
C LYS A 340 14.93 9.28 -19.81
N PRO A 341 14.81 9.91 -20.99
CA PRO A 341 15.10 11.33 -21.16
C PRO A 341 14.08 12.16 -20.36
N CYS A 342 14.52 13.29 -19.82
CA CYS A 342 13.60 14.24 -19.18
C CYS A 342 12.51 14.65 -20.18
N GLN A 343 11.23 14.49 -19.81
CA GLN A 343 10.11 14.96 -20.62
C GLN A 343 10.05 16.50 -20.53
N PRO A 344 9.57 17.24 -21.56
CA PRO A 344 9.73 18.71 -21.61
C PRO A 344 9.28 19.49 -20.37
N HIS A 345 8.15 19.11 -19.75
CA HIS A 345 7.64 19.73 -18.52
C HIS A 345 8.42 19.36 -17.24
N PHE A 346 9.34 18.41 -17.30
CA PHE A 346 10.20 17.98 -16.19
C PHE A 346 11.69 18.29 -16.43
N CYS A 347 12.04 18.97 -17.55
CA CYS A 347 13.41 19.41 -17.84
C CYS A 347 13.84 20.67 -17.06
N GLN A 348 12.87 21.56 -16.79
CA GLN A 348 13.05 22.88 -16.19
C GLN A 348 13.57 22.80 -14.73
N SER A 349 13.90 23.95 -14.11
CA SER A 349 14.18 24.02 -12.68
C SER A 349 12.92 23.88 -11.81
N LEU A 350 13.10 23.56 -10.53
CA LEU A 350 12.00 23.43 -9.56
C LEU A 350 11.24 24.76 -9.39
N SER A 351 11.96 25.89 -9.45
CA SER A 351 11.39 27.24 -9.41
C SER A 351 10.50 27.55 -10.61
N GLU A 352 10.96 27.25 -11.83
CA GLU A 352 10.19 27.47 -13.06
C GLU A 352 8.95 26.56 -13.09
N PHE A 353 9.12 25.29 -12.69
CA PHE A 353 8.02 24.34 -12.58
C PHE A 353 6.93 24.82 -11.61
N ILE A 354 7.30 25.31 -10.43
CA ILE A 354 6.33 25.87 -9.47
C ILE A 354 5.66 27.13 -10.02
N GLN A 355 6.35 27.94 -10.85
CA GLN A 355 5.73 29.07 -11.53
C GLN A 355 4.75 28.64 -12.64
N GLU A 356 5.05 27.61 -13.44
CA GLU A 356 4.13 27.01 -14.44
C GLU A 356 2.83 26.53 -13.76
N TYR A 357 2.94 25.89 -12.60
CA TYR A 357 1.80 25.30 -11.88
C TYR A 357 1.21 26.18 -10.76
N LYS A 358 1.69 27.41 -10.56
CA LYS A 358 1.38 28.29 -9.41
C LYS A 358 -0.11 28.34 -9.07
N ARG A 359 -0.98 28.67 -10.04
CA ARG A 359 -2.44 28.75 -9.85
C ARG A 359 -3.13 27.44 -9.49
N SER A 360 -2.49 26.29 -9.73
CA SER A 360 -2.99 24.95 -9.39
C SER A 360 -2.29 24.33 -8.18
N LEU A 361 -1.28 25.02 -7.61
CA LEU A 361 -0.64 24.70 -6.33
C LEU A 361 -1.07 25.69 -5.23
N ALA A 362 -1.79 26.75 -5.59
CA ALA A 362 -2.36 27.73 -4.67
C ALA A 362 -3.52 27.11 -3.88
N GLU A 363 -3.37 27.07 -2.56
CA GLU A 363 -4.30 26.46 -1.62
C GLU A 363 -5.65 27.18 -1.66
N ASP A 364 -5.64 28.51 -1.52
CA ASP A 364 -6.82 29.38 -1.38
C ASP A 364 -7.74 29.43 -2.62
N HIS A 365 -7.33 28.79 -3.72
CA HIS A 365 -8.09 28.72 -4.96
C HIS A 365 -8.32 27.29 -5.47
N SER A 366 -7.58 26.29 -4.96
CA SER A 366 -7.60 24.94 -5.55
C SER A 366 -7.46 23.78 -4.58
N LEU A 367 -7.31 24.00 -3.27
CA LEU A 367 -7.40 22.93 -2.28
C LEU A 367 -8.75 22.17 -2.41
N ALA A 368 -8.74 20.86 -2.14
CA ALA A 368 -9.87 19.97 -2.34
C ALA A 368 -10.44 19.93 -3.79
N THR A 369 -9.60 20.19 -4.81
CA THR A 369 -9.94 20.00 -6.24
C THR A 369 -9.11 18.91 -6.93
N ASN A 370 -9.62 18.37 -8.04
CA ASN A 370 -8.82 17.49 -8.92
C ASN A 370 -7.63 18.25 -9.54
N SER A 371 -7.72 19.58 -9.74
CA SER A 371 -6.61 20.40 -10.28
C SER A 371 -5.40 20.41 -9.34
N MET A 372 -5.62 20.68 -8.05
CA MET A 372 -4.59 20.55 -7.01
C MET A 372 -4.05 19.12 -6.94
N SER A 373 -4.94 18.13 -6.89
CA SER A 373 -4.54 16.72 -6.82
C SER A 373 -3.67 16.29 -8.02
N VAL A 374 -3.95 16.80 -9.23
CA VAL A 374 -3.11 16.60 -10.42
C VAL A 374 -1.80 17.38 -10.33
N ALA A 375 -1.80 18.63 -9.85
CA ALA A 375 -0.59 19.45 -9.75
C ALA A 375 0.38 18.90 -8.71
N PHE A 376 -0.11 18.52 -7.53
CA PHE A 376 0.61 17.80 -6.47
C PHE A 376 1.26 16.52 -7.01
N LEU A 377 0.52 15.67 -7.74
CA LEU A 377 1.10 14.46 -8.36
C LEU A 377 2.19 14.78 -9.40
N ARG A 378 2.08 15.89 -10.15
CA ARG A 378 3.15 16.30 -11.08
C ARG A 378 4.38 16.81 -10.34
N LEU A 379 4.21 17.60 -9.27
CA LEU A 379 5.32 18.09 -8.44
C LEU A 379 6.04 16.93 -7.71
N LEU A 380 5.27 15.98 -7.17
CA LEU A 380 5.78 14.74 -6.58
C LEU A 380 6.61 13.92 -7.58
N ASN A 381 6.13 13.80 -8.82
CA ASN A 381 6.86 13.13 -9.89
C ASN A 381 8.09 13.93 -10.33
N TYR A 382 8.00 15.27 -10.44
CA TYR A 382 9.14 16.14 -10.75
C TYR A 382 10.28 15.92 -9.73
N ILE A 383 9.96 15.93 -8.43
CA ILE A 383 10.97 15.78 -7.36
C ILE A 383 11.66 14.41 -7.43
N ARG A 384 10.92 13.34 -7.73
CA ARG A 384 11.50 11.98 -7.83
C ARG A 384 12.27 11.73 -9.14
N ILE A 385 11.90 12.38 -10.24
CA ILE A 385 12.61 12.27 -11.53
C ILE A 385 13.88 13.12 -11.55
N ASN A 386 13.89 14.28 -10.88
CA ASN A 386 15.01 15.23 -10.85
C ASN A 386 15.83 15.18 -9.55
N SER A 387 15.77 14.09 -8.78
CA SER A 387 16.44 13.96 -7.46
C SER A 387 17.89 14.46 -7.45
N HIS A 388 18.71 13.98 -8.40
CA HIS A 388 20.11 14.37 -8.59
C HIS A 388 20.36 15.88 -8.80
N LYS A 389 19.33 16.67 -9.10
CA LYS A 389 19.40 18.14 -9.27
C LYS A 389 18.92 18.92 -8.03
N ILE A 390 18.35 18.26 -7.02
CA ILE A 390 17.62 18.92 -5.93
C ILE A 390 18.51 19.05 -4.70
N ASN A 391 19.30 20.13 -4.67
CA ASN A 391 20.23 20.43 -3.58
C ASN A 391 19.51 21.07 -2.39
N ARG A 392 19.86 20.66 -1.16
CA ARG A 392 19.40 21.24 0.11
C ARG A 392 19.49 22.78 0.15
N LYS A 393 20.59 23.35 -0.35
CA LYS A 393 20.84 24.80 -0.40
C LYS A 393 19.85 25.56 -1.29
N ASP A 394 19.37 24.95 -2.37
CA ASP A 394 18.50 25.62 -3.35
C ASP A 394 17.03 25.46 -2.99
N VAL A 395 16.65 24.31 -2.42
CA VAL A 395 15.35 24.12 -1.75
C VAL A 395 15.18 25.10 -0.58
N ALA A 396 16.21 25.29 0.26
CA ALA A 396 16.15 26.23 1.39
C ALA A 396 15.91 27.69 0.95
N LYS A 397 16.57 28.15 -0.13
CA LYS A 397 16.31 29.48 -0.72
C LYS A 397 14.88 29.61 -1.24
N LEU A 398 14.39 28.58 -1.93
CA LEU A 398 13.05 28.54 -2.52
C LEU A 398 11.95 28.56 -1.46
N LEU A 399 12.13 27.84 -0.35
CA LEU A 399 11.24 27.90 0.81
C LEU A 399 11.18 29.31 1.41
N GLN A 400 12.33 29.96 1.64
CA GLN A 400 12.41 31.35 2.13
C GLN A 400 11.84 32.39 1.16
N GLN A 401 11.76 32.09 -0.14
CA GLN A 401 11.11 32.96 -1.13
C GLN A 401 9.59 32.80 -1.09
N LEU A 402 9.10 31.56 -1.10
CA LEU A 402 7.66 31.24 -1.09
C LEU A 402 6.99 31.56 0.26
N GLU A 403 7.74 31.51 1.37
CA GLU A 403 7.29 31.96 2.70
C GLU A 403 6.99 33.47 2.67
N LYS A 404 7.82 34.27 1.98
CA LYS A 404 7.66 35.73 1.86
C LYS A 404 6.59 36.16 0.85
N SER A 405 6.28 35.34 -0.15
CA SER A 405 5.20 35.61 -1.10
C SER A 405 3.87 34.96 -0.74
N ARG A 406 3.79 34.24 0.40
CA ARG A 406 2.69 33.36 0.81
C ARG A 406 1.28 33.95 0.61
N GLU A 407 1.06 35.17 1.08
CA GLU A 407 -0.24 35.87 0.98
C GLU A 407 -0.60 36.26 -0.47
N ASN A 408 0.40 36.69 -1.26
CA ASN A 408 0.21 37.12 -2.65
C ASN A 408 0.09 35.93 -3.63
N ASP A 409 0.61 34.78 -3.24
CA ASP A 409 0.77 33.61 -4.10
C ASP A 409 -0.30 32.53 -3.87
N GLY A 410 -1.20 32.74 -2.90
CA GLY A 410 -2.23 31.77 -2.52
C GLY A 410 -1.67 30.57 -1.76
N ASN A 411 -0.73 30.79 -0.84
CA ASN A 411 -0.16 29.79 0.06
C ASN A 411 0.50 28.55 -0.61
N VAL A 412 1.10 28.72 -1.80
CA VAL A 412 1.85 27.66 -2.53
C VAL A 412 2.97 27.01 -1.68
N TRP A 413 3.53 27.74 -0.71
CA TRP A 413 4.52 27.22 0.24
C TRP A 413 4.02 25.97 0.98
N SER A 414 2.77 25.95 1.44
CA SER A 414 2.21 24.82 2.19
C SER A 414 2.07 23.58 1.31
N THR A 415 1.59 23.75 0.07
CA THR A 415 1.53 22.67 -0.94
C THR A 415 2.92 22.12 -1.26
N LEU A 416 3.96 22.95 -1.32
CA LEU A 416 5.34 22.49 -1.50
C LEU A 416 5.82 21.68 -0.29
N MET A 417 5.54 22.11 0.94
CA MET A 417 5.90 21.39 2.17
C MET A 417 5.19 20.03 2.27
N ASP A 418 3.88 19.97 1.97
CA ASP A 418 3.14 18.71 1.83
C ASP A 418 3.82 17.78 0.80
N THR A 419 4.25 18.33 -0.34
CA THR A 419 4.86 17.55 -1.42
C THR A 419 6.27 17.09 -1.09
N ILE A 420 7.07 17.88 -0.35
CA ILE A 420 8.38 17.46 0.16
C ILE A 420 8.20 16.28 1.12
N ALA A 421 7.26 16.38 2.08
CA ALA A 421 6.94 15.30 3.01
C ALA A 421 6.54 14.01 2.26
N ALA A 422 5.60 14.11 1.31
CA ALA A 422 5.15 12.98 0.48
C ALA A 422 6.21 12.46 -0.52
N SER A 423 7.17 13.29 -0.93
CA SER A 423 8.27 12.87 -1.80
C SER A 423 9.28 11.97 -1.09
N ARG A 424 9.44 12.20 0.21
CA ARG A 424 10.49 11.61 1.07
C ARG A 424 11.91 11.87 0.55
N HIS A 425 12.15 12.86 -0.31
CA HIS A 425 13.47 13.11 -0.91
C HIS A 425 14.49 13.65 0.11
N GLY A 426 15.65 13.00 0.23
CA GLY A 426 16.64 13.24 1.29
C GLY A 426 17.00 14.71 1.53
N ASP A 427 17.66 15.35 0.55
CA ASP A 427 18.11 16.75 0.70
C ASP A 427 16.97 17.77 0.80
N ALA A 428 15.79 17.47 0.26
CA ALA A 428 14.62 18.33 0.39
C ALA A 428 13.98 18.21 1.79
N MET A 429 13.96 17.00 2.36
CA MET A 429 13.53 16.74 3.73
C MET A 429 14.44 17.47 4.73
N LEU A 430 15.76 17.39 4.55
CA LEU A 430 16.73 18.12 5.38
C LEU A 430 16.52 19.64 5.28
N ALA A 431 16.33 20.19 4.07
CA ALA A 431 16.04 21.62 3.89
C ALA A 431 14.74 22.06 4.58
N ALA A 432 13.68 21.24 4.53
CA ALA A 432 12.42 21.52 5.22
C ALA A 432 12.56 21.47 6.75
N LEU A 433 13.29 20.48 7.27
CA LEU A 433 13.56 20.36 8.71
C LEU A 433 14.43 21.52 9.25
N ASP A 434 15.46 21.94 8.51
CA ASP A 434 16.27 23.13 8.82
C ASP A 434 15.40 24.40 8.90
N HIS A 435 14.50 24.57 7.92
CA HIS A 435 13.69 25.76 7.74
C HIS A 435 12.58 25.90 8.79
N LEU A 436 11.88 24.80 9.10
CA LEU A 436 10.89 24.74 10.19
C LEU A 436 11.55 24.88 11.56
N ASN A 437 12.66 24.15 11.79
CA ASN A 437 13.34 24.02 13.07
C ASN A 437 12.37 23.59 14.19
N LEU A 438 11.89 22.34 14.12
CA LEU A 438 10.75 21.83 14.89
C LEU A 438 10.76 22.16 16.41
N PRO A 439 11.88 22.03 17.16
CA PRO A 439 11.90 22.40 18.59
C PRO A 439 11.74 23.90 18.84
N LYS A 440 11.96 24.76 17.84
CA LYS A 440 11.91 26.23 17.92
C LYS A 440 10.71 26.85 17.22
N CYS A 441 9.74 26.07 16.76
CA CYS A 441 8.49 26.61 16.21
C CYS A 441 7.71 27.37 17.29
N GLN A 442 7.48 28.66 17.05
CA GLN A 442 6.73 29.57 17.94
C GLN A 442 5.92 30.57 17.09
N GLY A 443 4.78 31.03 17.61
CA GLY A 443 3.79 31.82 16.87
C GLY A 443 2.75 30.93 16.20
N ASN A 444 1.48 31.34 16.17
CA ASN A 444 0.37 30.45 15.82
C ASN A 444 0.47 29.87 14.40
N ASP A 445 0.80 30.69 13.41
CA ASP A 445 0.84 30.27 12.01
C ASP A 445 1.99 29.27 11.78
N ARG A 446 3.19 29.62 12.24
CA ARG A 446 4.38 28.75 12.19
C ARG A 446 4.17 27.45 12.97
N VAL A 447 3.45 27.47 14.08
CA VAL A 447 3.07 26.25 14.82
C VAL A 447 2.13 25.38 13.99
N SER A 448 1.09 25.96 13.37
CA SER A 448 0.19 25.26 12.45
C SER A 448 0.96 24.59 11.30
N ASP A 449 1.94 25.29 10.73
CA ASP A 449 2.82 24.76 9.68
C ASP A 449 3.67 23.57 10.14
N CYS A 450 4.31 23.70 11.31
CA CYS A 450 5.10 22.61 11.89
C CYS A 450 4.23 21.40 12.24
N GLU A 451 2.98 21.59 12.70
CA GLU A 451 2.03 20.51 12.95
C GLU A 451 1.52 19.85 11.65
N ARG A 452 1.20 20.64 10.61
CA ARG A 452 0.80 20.12 9.29
C ARG A 452 1.88 19.25 8.67
N PHE A 453 3.13 19.72 8.66
CA PHE A 453 4.27 18.96 8.13
C PHE A 453 4.43 17.62 8.87
N LEU A 454 4.32 17.62 10.20
CA LEU A 454 4.36 16.41 11.02
C LEU A 454 3.22 15.43 10.68
N VAL A 455 1.99 15.91 10.51
CA VAL A 455 0.84 15.08 10.11
C VAL A 455 1.01 14.48 8.72
N VAL A 456 1.47 15.24 7.73
CA VAL A 456 1.72 14.73 6.36
C VAL A 456 2.86 13.70 6.38
N MET A 457 3.91 13.89 7.19
CA MET A 457 4.97 12.90 7.38
C MET A 457 4.48 11.60 8.03
N ALA A 458 3.63 11.68 9.06
CA ALA A 458 3.02 10.53 9.70
C ALA A 458 2.20 9.69 8.69
N ILE A 459 1.39 10.36 7.89
CA ILE A 459 0.55 9.74 6.86
C ILE A 459 1.40 9.18 5.72
N SER A 460 2.43 9.89 5.26
CA SER A 460 3.33 9.40 4.20
C SER A 460 4.17 8.17 4.65
N GLY A 461 4.50 8.04 5.93
CA GLY A 461 5.14 6.83 6.46
C GLY A 461 4.18 5.63 6.48
N SER A 462 2.94 5.86 6.93
CA SER A 462 1.85 4.88 6.93
C SER A 462 1.56 4.36 5.51
N THR A 463 1.45 5.26 4.54
CA THR A 463 1.03 4.89 3.18
C THR A 463 2.10 4.14 2.41
N VAL A 464 3.40 4.34 2.69
CA VAL A 464 4.48 3.47 2.19
C VAL A 464 4.40 2.08 2.82
N ALA A 465 4.27 1.99 4.14
CA ALA A 465 4.18 0.70 4.84
C ALA A 465 2.98 -0.16 4.40
N ASN A 466 1.89 0.49 3.99
CA ASN A 466 0.67 -0.16 3.50
C ASN A 466 0.74 -0.63 2.03
N MET A 467 1.85 -0.39 1.31
CA MET A 467 2.03 -0.75 -0.11
C MET A 467 2.94 -1.97 -0.35
N GLY A 468 3.55 -2.55 0.69
CA GLY A 468 4.43 -3.72 0.60
C GLY A 468 5.86 -3.38 0.13
N SER A 469 6.59 -4.36 -0.41
CA SER A 469 7.93 -4.17 -1.00
C SER A 469 7.90 -3.46 -2.37
N SER A 470 7.05 -2.44 -2.53
CA SER A 470 7.09 -1.56 -3.70
C SER A 470 8.46 -0.88 -3.79
N TYR A 471 9.01 -0.77 -5.00
CA TYR A 471 10.31 -0.15 -5.23
C TYR A 471 10.33 1.28 -4.70
N VAL A 472 11.13 1.49 -3.66
CA VAL A 472 11.45 2.82 -3.14
C VAL A 472 12.24 3.54 -4.24
N ALA A 473 11.64 4.58 -4.84
CA ALA A 473 12.31 5.38 -5.87
C ALA A 473 13.68 5.86 -5.36
N GLU A 474 14.71 5.80 -6.21
CA GLU A 474 16.14 5.70 -5.87
C GLU A 474 16.70 6.72 -4.84
N HIS A 475 16.01 7.84 -4.61
CA HIS A 475 16.42 8.93 -3.72
C HIS A 475 15.35 9.29 -2.67
N SER A 476 14.34 8.43 -2.47
CA SER A 476 13.28 8.61 -1.47
C SER A 476 13.60 7.80 -0.21
N LEU A 477 13.56 8.44 0.95
CA LEU A 477 13.91 7.83 2.23
C LEU A 477 12.96 6.69 2.60
N SER A 478 13.52 5.57 3.08
CA SER A 478 12.75 4.47 3.65
C SER A 478 12.12 4.87 4.99
N VAL A 479 11.12 4.12 5.46
CA VAL A 479 10.47 4.38 6.76
C VAL A 479 11.49 4.28 7.92
N GLU A 480 12.51 3.43 7.79
CA GLU A 480 13.63 3.32 8.73
C GLU A 480 14.51 4.59 8.73
N GLN A 481 14.90 5.08 7.55
CA GLN A 481 15.70 6.31 7.44
C GLN A 481 14.93 7.54 7.94
N ILE A 482 13.61 7.59 7.75
CA ILE A 482 12.75 8.63 8.32
C ILE A 482 12.73 8.53 9.85
N LEU A 483 12.64 7.32 10.43
CA LEU A 483 12.78 7.15 11.89
C LEU A 483 14.16 7.59 12.39
N ASP A 484 15.25 7.23 11.71
CA ASP A 484 16.61 7.63 12.09
C ASP A 484 16.83 9.16 12.05
N LEU A 485 16.09 9.91 11.22
CA LEU A 485 16.09 11.38 11.21
C LEU A 485 15.33 12.00 12.38
N PHE A 486 14.24 11.37 12.87
CA PHE A 486 13.37 11.91 13.92
C PHE A 486 13.74 11.41 15.33
N VAL A 487 14.34 10.22 15.46
CA VAL A 487 14.80 9.64 16.74
C VAL A 487 15.87 10.46 17.50
N PRO A 488 16.72 11.30 16.86
CA PRO A 488 17.60 12.23 17.56
C PRO A 488 16.84 13.31 18.34
N LEU A 489 15.74 13.85 17.78
CA LEU A 489 14.92 14.93 18.37
C LEU A 489 14.22 14.52 19.70
N LEU A 490 14.18 13.22 20.02
CA LEU A 490 13.80 12.71 21.35
C LEU A 490 14.79 13.09 22.46
N SER A 491 15.93 13.69 22.12
CA SER A 491 16.97 14.13 23.06
C SER A 491 16.88 15.62 23.39
N ASP A 492 16.11 16.39 22.61
CA ASP A 492 15.92 17.83 22.84
C ASP A 492 14.80 18.06 23.86
N GLU A 493 15.16 18.48 25.07
CA GLU A 493 14.18 18.76 26.14
C GLU A 493 13.46 20.13 25.96
N SER A 494 14.06 21.05 25.20
CA SER A 494 13.68 22.47 25.12
C SER A 494 12.81 22.82 23.89
N TRP A 495 11.58 22.30 23.87
CA TRP A 495 10.56 22.65 22.87
C TRP A 495 9.89 24.00 23.18
N ALA A 496 9.81 24.89 22.20
CA ALA A 496 9.26 26.24 22.33
C ALA A 496 7.72 26.30 22.41
N ASP A 497 7.02 25.36 21.77
CA ASP A 497 5.56 25.20 21.92
C ASP A 497 5.20 23.72 22.15
N HIS A 498 4.45 23.48 23.23
CA HIS A 498 3.90 22.17 23.58
C HIS A 498 3.08 21.50 22.47
N ARG A 499 2.37 22.27 21.62
CA ARG A 499 1.58 21.76 20.50
C ARG A 499 2.44 20.97 19.52
N VAL A 500 3.61 21.52 19.15
CA VAL A 500 4.52 20.88 18.20
C VAL A 500 5.19 19.65 18.82
N ARG A 501 5.58 19.69 20.11
CA ARG A 501 6.06 18.51 20.85
C ARG A 501 5.01 17.39 20.89
N HIS A 502 3.76 17.74 21.17
CA HIS A 502 2.61 16.84 21.19
C HIS A 502 2.37 16.19 19.81
N SER A 503 2.36 16.98 18.73
CA SER A 503 2.20 16.46 17.36
C SER A 503 3.42 15.67 16.88
N PHE A 504 4.63 15.97 17.35
CA PHE A 504 5.82 15.15 17.14
C PHE A 504 5.72 13.78 17.83
N ALA A 505 5.26 13.74 19.10
CA ALA A 505 5.04 12.49 19.83
C ALA A 505 4.01 11.57 19.14
N MET A 506 2.92 12.15 18.62
CA MET A 506 1.94 11.44 17.80
C MET A 506 2.56 10.91 16.49
N THR A 507 3.38 11.72 15.82
CA THR A 507 4.02 11.41 14.53
C THR A 507 5.05 10.28 14.64
N ILE A 508 5.97 10.35 15.60
CA ILE A 508 7.00 9.31 15.77
C ILE A 508 6.40 7.96 16.21
N SER A 509 5.26 7.99 16.91
CA SER A 509 4.49 6.78 17.26
C SER A 509 3.87 6.13 16.01
N THR A 510 3.28 6.93 15.11
CA THR A 510 2.79 6.45 13.81
C THR A 510 3.92 5.93 12.93
N LEU A 511 5.06 6.61 12.86
CA LEU A 511 6.22 6.15 12.07
C LEU A 511 6.78 4.83 12.62
N LEU A 512 6.77 4.62 13.94
CA LEU A 512 7.15 3.35 14.56
C LEU A 512 6.18 2.22 14.18
N HIS A 513 4.87 2.46 14.21
CA HIS A 513 3.88 1.50 13.73
C HIS A 513 4.06 1.19 12.23
N SER A 514 4.31 2.21 11.41
CA SER A 514 4.58 2.08 9.98
C SER A 514 5.80 1.19 9.72
N TYR A 515 6.91 1.40 10.45
CA TYR A 515 8.09 0.54 10.36
C TYR A 515 7.81 -0.89 10.86
N GLN A 516 6.99 -1.07 11.90
CA GLN A 516 6.54 -2.40 12.34
C GLN A 516 5.72 -3.12 11.26
N THR A 517 4.87 -2.40 10.51
CA THR A 517 4.10 -2.94 9.38
C THR A 517 5.01 -3.28 8.20
N TYR A 518 5.97 -2.42 7.86
CA TYR A 518 6.98 -2.67 6.81
C TYR A 518 7.85 -3.91 7.12
N VAL A 519 8.32 -4.08 8.36
CA VAL A 519 9.06 -5.31 8.76
C VAL A 519 8.15 -6.57 8.72
N LYS A 520 6.82 -6.41 8.80
CA LYS A 520 5.84 -7.49 8.56
C LYS A 520 5.53 -7.73 7.08
N THR A 521 5.82 -6.82 6.13
CA THR A 521 5.68 -7.10 4.68
C THR A 521 6.86 -7.96 4.23
N ILE A 522 8.08 -7.50 4.48
CA ILE A 522 9.34 -8.19 4.11
C ILE A 522 9.32 -9.65 4.60
N ALA A 523 8.91 -9.87 5.85
CA ALA A 523 8.86 -11.21 6.45
C ALA A 523 7.85 -12.18 5.79
N SER A 524 6.99 -11.70 4.88
CA SER A 524 6.03 -12.49 4.08
C SER A 524 6.41 -12.60 2.60
N GLU A 525 7.14 -11.63 2.06
CA GLU A 525 7.44 -11.50 0.62
C GLU A 525 8.59 -12.44 0.16
N ASN A 526 9.25 -13.11 1.12
CA ASN A 526 10.32 -14.13 1.02
C ASN A 526 10.09 -15.31 0.04
N ASN A 527 8.96 -15.38 -0.67
CA ASN A 527 8.64 -16.42 -1.66
C ASN A 527 8.52 -15.90 -3.12
N GLN A 528 8.43 -14.59 -3.40
CA GLN A 528 7.99 -14.10 -4.73
C GLN A 528 8.66 -12.84 -5.31
N SER A 529 9.43 -12.04 -4.56
CA SER A 529 10.02 -10.81 -5.09
C SER A 529 11.50 -10.96 -5.50
N ILE A 530 11.76 -10.98 -6.81
CA ILE A 530 13.07 -10.56 -7.34
C ILE A 530 13.18 -9.05 -7.08
N ILE A 531 13.93 -8.68 -6.04
CA ILE A 531 14.48 -7.32 -5.97
C ILE A 531 15.59 -7.28 -7.00
N ALA A 532 15.51 -6.36 -7.96
CA ALA A 532 16.68 -5.95 -8.73
C ALA A 532 17.62 -5.28 -7.72
N ASP A 533 18.64 -6.03 -7.28
CA ASP A 533 19.54 -5.64 -6.20
C ASP A 533 20.05 -4.21 -6.38
N HIS A 534 20.13 -3.49 -5.27
CA HIS A 534 20.52 -2.07 -5.22
C HIS A 534 21.63 -1.76 -6.23
N ILE A 535 21.29 -1.03 -7.30
CA ILE A 535 22.25 -0.71 -8.36
C ILE A 535 23.45 -0.04 -7.70
N PRO A 536 24.68 -0.58 -7.82
CA PRO A 536 25.87 0.04 -7.27
C PRO A 536 26.34 1.18 -8.19
N TYR A 537 25.43 2.12 -8.50
CA TYR A 537 25.85 3.49 -8.72
C TYR A 537 26.53 3.95 -7.44
N GLU A 538 27.74 4.49 -7.58
CA GLU A 538 28.61 4.79 -6.46
C GLU A 538 27.84 5.51 -5.36
N SER A 539 27.68 4.84 -4.21
CA SER A 539 27.33 5.53 -3.00
C SER A 539 28.53 6.43 -2.65
N SER A 540 28.51 7.65 -3.20
CA SER A 540 28.85 8.84 -2.43
C SER A 540 28.12 8.66 -1.11
N ARG A 541 28.83 8.11 -0.11
CA ARG A 541 28.21 7.72 1.14
C ARG A 541 27.59 8.98 1.71
N MET A 542 26.26 9.06 1.73
CA MET A 542 25.57 9.83 2.75
C MET A 542 25.81 9.10 4.07
N THR A 543 27.03 9.23 4.57
CA THR A 543 27.29 9.16 6.00
C THR A 543 26.45 10.27 6.60
N LEU A 544 25.26 9.90 7.05
CA LEU A 544 24.56 10.55 8.15
C LEU A 544 25.47 10.42 9.37
N HIS A 545 26.54 11.22 9.38
CA HIS A 545 27.43 11.36 10.52
C HIS A 545 26.55 11.72 11.71
N HIS A 546 26.70 10.97 12.80
CA HIS A 546 26.02 11.29 14.05
C HIS A 546 26.55 12.63 14.57
N HIS A 547 25.90 13.72 14.16
CA HIS A 547 26.22 15.08 14.56
C HIS A 547 25.75 15.34 16.00
N SER A 548 26.50 14.79 16.96
CA SER A 548 26.45 15.21 18.35
C SER A 548 27.06 16.61 18.49
N SER A 549 26.23 17.55 18.98
CA SER A 549 26.53 18.95 19.32
C SER A 549 26.88 19.91 18.15
N PRO A 550 26.58 21.23 18.30
CA PRO A 550 26.77 22.22 17.25
C PRO A 550 28.15 22.92 17.30
N THR A 551 28.41 23.73 16.27
CA THR A 551 29.53 24.68 16.12
C THR A 551 30.96 24.11 16.06
N GLN A 552 31.44 23.83 14.84
CA GLN A 552 32.66 24.44 14.28
C GLN A 552 32.78 24.14 12.77
N PHE A 553 33.44 25.02 12.01
CA PHE A 553 33.84 24.82 10.61
C PHE A 553 35.30 24.36 10.55
N VAL A 554 35.62 23.36 9.72
CA VAL A 554 36.97 23.08 9.21
C VAL A 554 36.84 22.58 7.76
N ASP A 555 37.77 23.00 6.90
CA ASP A 555 37.83 22.62 5.48
C ASP A 555 38.17 21.15 5.23
N VAL A 556 37.86 20.66 4.03
CA VAL A 556 38.29 19.34 3.53
C VAL A 556 39.27 19.55 2.37
N SER A 557 40.53 19.16 2.56
CA SER A 557 41.47 18.86 1.47
C SER A 557 41.44 17.36 1.16
N PRO A 558 41.60 16.96 -0.12
CA PRO A 558 41.50 15.55 -0.51
C PRO A 558 42.84 14.81 -0.41
N GLU A 559 42.83 13.61 0.16
CA GLU A 559 43.48 12.38 -0.36
C GLU A 559 43.49 11.27 0.71
N SER A 560 42.89 10.11 0.39
CA SER A 560 43.23 8.83 1.04
C SER A 560 42.83 7.67 0.12
N THR A 561 43.77 6.78 -0.15
CA THR A 561 43.61 5.60 -0.99
C THR A 561 42.59 4.60 -0.43
N VAL A 562 41.59 4.24 -1.25
CA VAL A 562 40.72 3.08 -0.99
C VAL A 562 41.46 1.79 -1.32
N LYS A 563 41.25 0.74 -0.52
CA LYS A 563 41.63 -0.64 -0.85
C LYS A 563 40.40 -1.42 -1.32
N ASP A 564 40.59 -2.30 -2.30
CA ASP A 564 39.55 -3.17 -2.82
C ASP A 564 39.20 -4.32 -1.86
N ASP A 565 38.24 -4.10 -0.96
CA ASP A 565 37.50 -5.18 -0.31
C ASP A 565 36.26 -5.51 -1.15
N LYS A 566 36.16 -6.76 -1.64
CA LYS A 566 35.01 -7.21 -2.42
C LYS A 566 33.75 -7.30 -1.54
N PRO A 567 32.58 -6.84 -2.00
CA PRO A 567 31.32 -7.09 -1.30
C PRO A 567 30.94 -8.58 -1.44
N GLU A 568 30.98 -9.32 -0.33
CA GLU A 568 30.38 -10.65 -0.26
C GLU A 568 28.84 -10.56 -0.25
N LEU A 569 28.19 -11.43 -1.02
CA LEU A 569 26.73 -11.46 -1.16
C LEU A 569 26.09 -12.00 0.14
N LYS A 570 25.49 -11.11 0.94
CA LYS A 570 24.79 -11.49 2.17
C LYS A 570 23.44 -12.12 1.85
N SER A 571 23.09 -13.18 2.57
CA SER A 571 21.79 -13.84 2.39
C SER A 571 20.66 -13.01 3.00
N GLN A 572 19.51 -12.99 2.32
CA GLN A 572 18.32 -12.20 2.73
C GLN A 572 17.86 -12.47 4.18
N ASP A 573 18.12 -13.68 4.69
CA ASP A 573 17.78 -14.07 6.06
C ASP A 573 18.65 -13.41 7.14
N HIS A 574 19.82 -12.85 6.77
CA HIS A 574 20.65 -12.02 7.64
C HIS A 574 19.99 -10.67 7.90
N ASP A 575 19.55 -9.98 6.84
CA ASP A 575 19.04 -8.62 6.94
C ASP A 575 17.64 -8.58 7.56
N ARG A 576 16.83 -9.64 7.35
CA ARG A 576 15.59 -9.88 8.10
C ARG A 576 15.81 -9.86 9.62
N ARG A 577 16.88 -10.48 10.12
CA ARG A 577 17.23 -10.49 11.56
C ARG A 577 17.72 -9.12 12.02
N HIS A 578 18.50 -8.42 11.19
CA HIS A 578 18.97 -7.05 11.46
C HIS A 578 17.82 -6.05 11.66
N HIS A 579 16.86 -5.99 10.72
CA HIS A 579 15.70 -5.10 10.84
C HIS A 579 14.84 -5.42 12.07
N GLN A 580 14.64 -6.71 12.38
CA GLN A 580 13.90 -7.13 13.59
C GLN A 580 14.60 -6.71 14.90
N GLN A 581 15.94 -6.82 14.97
CA GLN A 581 16.72 -6.36 16.12
C GLN A 581 16.67 -4.83 16.27
N LYS A 582 16.86 -4.08 15.17
CA LYS A 582 16.76 -2.61 15.18
C LYS A 582 15.35 -2.14 15.57
N LEU A 583 14.30 -2.76 15.04
CA LEU A 583 12.91 -2.49 15.43
C LEU A 583 12.68 -2.67 16.93
N GLN A 584 13.24 -3.72 17.54
CA GLN A 584 13.13 -3.92 18.99
C GLN A 584 13.86 -2.84 19.80
N GLN A 585 15.08 -2.45 19.41
CA GLN A 585 15.83 -1.38 20.07
C GLN A 585 15.14 -0.01 19.94
N VAL A 586 14.67 0.34 18.74
CA VAL A 586 14.02 1.62 18.45
C VAL A 586 12.65 1.72 19.12
N SER A 587 11.83 0.65 19.10
CA SER A 587 10.55 0.62 19.83
C SER A 587 10.74 0.78 21.34
N GLU A 588 11.75 0.13 21.92
CA GLU A 588 12.07 0.28 23.34
C GLU A 588 12.46 1.72 23.69
N LYS A 589 13.33 2.36 22.89
CA LYS A 589 13.75 3.76 23.09
C LYS A 589 12.56 4.73 23.02
N ILE A 590 11.71 4.60 22.01
CA ILE A 590 10.55 5.49 21.79
C ILE A 590 9.53 5.29 22.91
N ILE A 591 9.12 4.06 23.20
CA ILE A 591 8.08 3.78 24.20
C ILE A 591 8.53 4.20 25.60
N LYS A 592 9.79 3.94 25.98
CA LYS A 592 10.35 4.41 27.26
C LYS A 592 10.54 5.94 27.31
N HIS A 593 10.57 6.66 26.20
CA HIS A 593 10.54 8.12 26.19
C HIS A 593 9.10 8.62 26.41
N LEU A 594 8.14 8.15 25.59
CA LEU A 594 6.73 8.51 25.71
C LEU A 594 6.14 8.19 27.11
N GLN A 595 6.55 7.09 27.73
CA GLN A 595 6.16 6.75 29.11
C GLN A 595 6.72 7.73 30.16
N ARG A 596 7.98 8.19 30.00
CA ARG A 596 8.57 9.20 30.91
C ARG A 596 7.91 10.56 30.74
N ASP A 597 7.64 10.97 29.50
CA ASP A 597 6.93 12.21 29.21
C ASP A 597 5.52 12.20 29.79
N LEU A 598 4.79 11.09 29.66
CA LEU A 598 3.46 10.86 30.26
C LEU A 598 3.48 10.94 31.80
N ASP A 599 4.51 10.38 32.45
CA ASP A 599 4.72 10.53 33.90
C ASP A 599 5.17 11.96 34.30
N SER A 600 5.78 12.72 33.39
CA SER A 600 6.18 14.12 33.63
C SER A 600 5.03 15.14 33.49
N CYS A 601 3.98 14.79 32.75
CA CYS A 601 2.84 15.66 32.47
C CYS A 601 2.08 16.05 33.75
N LYS A 602 2.06 17.36 34.05
CA LYS A 602 1.24 17.96 35.11
C LYS A 602 -0.24 18.01 34.71
N ASP A 603 -0.52 18.39 33.47
CA ASP A 603 -1.87 18.68 32.99
C ASP A 603 -2.58 17.46 32.39
N VAL A 604 -3.91 17.46 32.45
CA VAL A 604 -4.77 16.41 31.89
C VAL A 604 -4.62 16.30 30.37
N GLU A 605 -4.60 17.43 29.64
CA GLU A 605 -4.45 17.43 28.17
C GLU A 605 -3.11 16.84 27.72
N CYS A 606 -2.04 17.13 28.46
CA CYS A 606 -0.70 16.56 28.24
C CYS A 606 -0.77 15.03 28.33
N ARG A 607 -1.36 14.49 29.41
CA ARG A 607 -1.51 13.04 29.58
C ARG A 607 -2.40 12.40 28.51
N ILE A 608 -3.49 13.05 28.12
CA ILE A 608 -4.37 12.58 27.03
C ILE A 608 -3.59 12.43 25.71
N VAL A 609 -2.77 13.41 25.33
CA VAL A 609 -1.96 13.30 24.10
C VAL A 609 -0.99 12.12 24.16
N TYR A 610 -0.20 11.97 25.24
CA TYR A 610 0.76 10.85 25.28
C TYR A 610 0.06 9.48 25.38
N LEU A 611 -1.15 9.39 25.96
CA LEU A 611 -1.96 8.18 25.89
C LEU A 611 -2.36 7.85 24.44
N HIS A 612 -2.82 8.84 23.66
CA HIS A 612 -3.12 8.65 22.23
C HIS A 612 -1.86 8.33 21.40
N ALA A 613 -0.71 8.93 21.71
CA ALA A 613 0.57 8.62 21.06
C ALA A 613 0.97 7.15 21.32
N LEU A 614 0.89 6.69 22.57
CA LEU A 614 1.08 5.29 22.93
C LEU A 614 0.10 4.36 22.19
N GLY A 615 -1.16 4.79 21.96
CA GLY A 615 -2.13 4.09 21.11
C GLY A 615 -1.71 3.99 19.64
N ASN A 616 -1.21 5.08 19.05
CA ASN A 616 -0.71 5.09 17.67
C ASN A 616 0.49 4.14 17.44
N THR A 617 1.20 3.69 18.49
CA THR A 617 2.26 2.66 18.34
C THR A 617 1.72 1.27 17.98
N ARG A 618 0.42 1.00 18.22
CA ARG A 618 -0.25 -0.29 18.04
C ARG A 618 0.43 -1.48 18.76
N ILE A 619 1.09 -1.22 19.89
CA ILE A 619 1.75 -2.25 20.73
C ILE A 619 1.11 -2.27 22.13
N ILE A 620 0.74 -3.47 22.60
CA ILE A 620 0.17 -3.72 23.94
C ILE A 620 0.92 -4.84 24.69
N SER A 621 1.45 -5.84 23.99
CA SER A 621 2.08 -7.03 24.60
C SER A 621 3.48 -6.80 25.18
N LYS A 622 4.19 -5.73 24.77
CA LYS A 622 5.57 -5.44 25.14
C LYS A 622 5.71 -4.19 26.03
N PHE A 623 6.92 -3.98 26.56
CA PHE A 623 7.37 -2.73 27.22
C PHE A 623 6.47 -2.19 28.36
N GLY A 624 5.72 -3.08 29.03
CA GLY A 624 4.86 -2.72 30.16
C GLY A 624 3.55 -1.99 29.79
N MET A 625 3.25 -1.78 28.51
CA MET A 625 2.15 -0.95 28.00
C MET A 625 0.79 -1.23 28.67
N LEU A 626 0.44 -2.51 28.83
CA LEU A 626 -0.79 -2.91 29.52
C LEU A 626 -0.89 -2.42 30.98
N ASN A 627 0.24 -2.34 31.70
CA ASN A 627 0.26 -1.80 33.06
C ASN A 627 0.11 -0.27 33.06
N THR A 628 0.72 0.42 32.08
CA THR A 628 0.59 1.87 31.90
C THR A 628 -0.87 2.26 31.62
N PHE A 629 -1.52 1.62 30.63
CA PHE A 629 -2.94 1.88 30.37
C PHE A 629 -3.81 1.51 31.57
N LYS A 630 -3.59 0.35 32.21
CA LYS A 630 -4.34 -0.05 33.42
C LYS A 630 -4.25 1.00 34.55
N ARG A 631 -3.09 1.63 34.74
CA ARG A 631 -2.89 2.70 35.74
C ARG A 631 -3.78 3.91 35.45
N TYR A 632 -3.81 4.40 34.21
CA TYR A 632 -4.64 5.57 33.86
C TYR A 632 -6.13 5.24 33.68
N VAL A 633 -6.50 3.99 33.38
CA VAL A 633 -7.91 3.57 33.36
C VAL A 633 -8.51 3.45 34.75
N ILE A 634 -7.78 2.91 35.74
CA ILE A 634 -8.33 2.66 37.10
C ILE A 634 -8.06 3.85 38.05
N ASN A 635 -6.91 4.52 37.93
CA ASN A 635 -6.48 5.57 38.87
C ASN A 635 -6.41 6.97 38.23
N GLY A 636 -6.73 7.12 36.94
CA GLY A 636 -6.73 8.41 36.25
C GLY A 636 -8.06 9.16 36.41
N ARG A 637 -8.09 10.44 36.01
CA ARG A 637 -9.33 11.22 35.94
C ARG A 637 -10.27 10.68 34.84
N LYS A 638 -11.57 10.97 34.93
CA LYS A 638 -12.64 10.53 33.99
C LYS A 638 -12.18 10.54 32.51
N ARG A 639 -11.75 11.70 31.98
CA ARG A 639 -11.23 11.87 30.61
C ARG A 639 -9.94 11.09 30.29
N GLU A 640 -9.05 10.91 31.26
CA GLU A 640 -7.81 10.13 31.11
C GLU A 640 -8.12 8.64 30.96
N SER A 641 -9.12 8.14 31.69
CA SER A 641 -9.60 6.75 31.56
C SER A 641 -10.16 6.48 30.16
N VAL A 642 -10.87 7.44 29.56
CA VAL A 642 -11.40 7.35 28.19
C VAL A 642 -10.26 7.33 27.17
N ALA A 643 -9.27 8.23 27.27
CA ALA A 643 -8.12 8.25 26.37
C ALA A 643 -7.29 6.96 26.46
N ALA A 644 -7.02 6.47 27.67
CA ALA A 644 -6.32 5.21 27.90
C ALA A 644 -7.12 3.99 27.39
N MET A 645 -8.46 4.00 27.49
CA MET A 645 -9.31 2.95 26.92
C MET A 645 -9.29 2.93 25.39
N ARG A 646 -9.25 4.08 24.71
CA ARG A 646 -9.11 4.16 23.24
C ARG A 646 -7.75 3.63 22.79
N ALA A 647 -6.68 4.12 23.40
CA ALA A 647 -5.33 3.67 23.10
C ALA A 647 -5.16 2.15 23.32
N MET A 648 -5.76 1.59 24.37
CA MET A 648 -5.78 0.15 24.58
C MET A 648 -6.66 -0.60 23.55
N TYR A 649 -7.83 -0.06 23.17
CA TYR A 649 -8.66 -0.62 22.10
C TYR A 649 -7.88 -0.72 20.78
N ASP A 650 -7.20 0.36 20.39
CA ASP A 650 -6.43 0.44 19.15
C ASP A 650 -5.24 -0.54 19.10
N CYS A 651 -4.46 -0.65 20.18
CA CYS A 651 -3.37 -1.62 20.24
C CYS A 651 -3.88 -3.08 20.30
N VAL A 652 -4.93 -3.36 21.08
CA VAL A 652 -5.49 -4.72 21.21
C VAL A 652 -6.13 -5.18 19.92
N LYS A 653 -6.91 -4.32 19.24
CA LYS A 653 -7.50 -4.63 17.93
C LYS A 653 -6.43 -5.05 16.93
N THR A 654 -5.40 -4.22 16.73
CA THR A 654 -4.36 -4.47 15.71
C THR A 654 -3.44 -5.64 16.05
N GLU A 655 -3.10 -5.90 17.32
CA GLU A 655 -2.36 -7.13 17.67
C GLU A 655 -3.21 -8.39 17.40
N PHE A 656 -4.49 -8.41 17.81
CA PHE A 656 -5.37 -9.58 17.64
C PHE A 656 -5.77 -9.85 16.18
N GLU A 657 -5.99 -8.82 15.36
CA GLU A 657 -6.25 -8.95 13.91
C GLU A 657 -5.03 -9.49 13.14
N SER A 658 -3.81 -9.24 13.64
CA SER A 658 -2.60 -9.58 12.90
C SER A 658 -2.31 -11.08 12.78
N ASN A 659 -3.09 -11.92 13.46
CA ASN A 659 -3.06 -13.39 13.43
C ASN A 659 -1.68 -14.01 13.73
N THR A 660 -0.81 -13.27 14.44
CA THR A 660 0.43 -13.84 14.99
C THR A 660 0.08 -14.83 16.08
N VAL A 661 0.33 -16.10 15.78
CA VAL A 661 0.19 -17.29 16.64
C VAL A 661 0.51 -16.99 18.10
N ASP A 662 -0.38 -17.44 18.99
CA ASP A 662 -0.26 -17.33 20.45
C ASP A 662 0.06 -15.93 20.99
N ILE A 663 -0.94 -15.04 20.85
CA ILE A 663 -1.23 -14.11 21.95
C ILE A 663 -1.45 -14.96 23.19
N ASN A 664 -0.40 -15.05 24.03
CA ASN A 664 -0.36 -15.76 25.29
C ASN A 664 -1.74 -15.80 25.95
N GLU A 665 -2.27 -16.99 26.23
CA GLU A 665 -3.57 -17.17 26.91
C GLU A 665 -3.62 -16.36 28.22
N LYS A 666 -2.47 -16.28 28.90
CA LYS A 666 -2.21 -15.45 30.08
C LYS A 666 -2.50 -13.95 29.88
N LEU A 667 -2.31 -13.40 28.68
CA LEU A 667 -2.61 -12.00 28.33
C LEU A 667 -4.10 -11.81 27.98
N SER A 668 -4.72 -12.72 27.24
CA SER A 668 -6.16 -12.63 26.94
C SER A 668 -7.02 -12.83 28.21
N ILE A 669 -6.62 -13.72 29.12
CA ILE A 669 -7.22 -13.86 30.46
C ILE A 669 -7.06 -12.56 31.27
N ARG A 670 -5.88 -11.94 31.28
CA ARG A 670 -5.64 -10.66 31.98
C ARG A 670 -6.47 -9.51 31.41
N LEU A 671 -6.57 -9.40 30.08
CA LEU A 671 -7.44 -8.42 29.42
C LEU A 671 -8.91 -8.66 29.77
N ARG A 672 -9.39 -9.90 29.69
CA ARG A 672 -10.76 -10.29 30.07
C ARG A 672 -11.11 -9.89 31.49
N GLN A 673 -10.24 -10.21 32.47
CA GLN A 673 -10.42 -9.83 33.88
C GLN A 673 -10.42 -8.31 34.08
N LEU A 674 -9.55 -7.58 33.37
CA LEU A 674 -9.48 -6.13 33.43
C LEU A 674 -10.75 -5.47 32.84
N LEU A 675 -11.18 -5.90 31.66
CA LEU A 675 -12.34 -5.35 30.95
C LEU A 675 -13.66 -5.60 31.71
N VAL A 676 -13.87 -6.81 32.23
CA VAL A 676 -15.06 -7.12 33.06
C VAL A 676 -15.09 -6.23 34.30
N ARG A 677 -13.94 -6.00 34.97
CA ARG A 677 -13.88 -5.06 36.10
C ARG A 677 -14.25 -3.65 35.67
N ILE A 678 -13.68 -3.14 34.57
CA ILE A 678 -13.96 -1.78 34.07
C ILE A 678 -15.44 -1.58 33.75
N VAL A 679 -16.09 -2.53 33.08
CA VAL A 679 -17.51 -2.43 32.69
C VAL A 679 -18.41 -2.26 33.91
N TYR A 680 -18.16 -2.99 35.00
CA TYR A 680 -18.98 -2.94 36.22
C TYR A 680 -18.58 -1.85 37.23
N ASP A 681 -17.44 -1.18 37.06
CA ASP A 681 -16.99 -0.12 37.96
C ASP A 681 -17.88 1.12 37.82
N SER A 682 -18.59 1.50 38.88
CA SER A 682 -19.50 2.65 38.89
C SER A 682 -18.77 3.98 38.74
N ASN A 683 -17.51 4.05 39.17
CA ASN A 683 -16.76 5.29 39.33
C ASN A 683 -16.06 5.70 38.03
N LEU A 684 -16.01 4.81 37.04
CA LEU A 684 -15.41 5.05 35.73
C LEU A 684 -16.41 5.66 34.74
N GLU A 685 -15.90 6.46 33.80
CA GLU A 685 -16.74 7.22 32.87
C GLU A 685 -17.53 6.32 31.91
N THR A 686 -18.77 6.69 31.57
CA THR A 686 -19.67 5.91 30.70
C THR A 686 -19.01 5.49 29.38
N THR A 687 -18.28 6.39 28.74
CA THR A 687 -17.58 6.15 27.47
C THR A 687 -16.43 5.14 27.64
N ALA A 688 -15.69 5.17 28.75
CA ALA A 688 -14.64 4.21 29.05
C ALA A 688 -15.22 2.80 29.28
N ARG A 689 -16.34 2.71 30.00
CA ARG A 689 -17.10 1.48 30.24
C ARG A 689 -17.70 0.92 28.95
N LEU A 690 -18.20 1.77 28.07
CA LEU A 690 -18.69 1.41 26.74
C LEU A 690 -17.58 0.81 25.86
N ILE A 691 -16.44 1.50 25.72
CA ILE A 691 -15.27 1.01 24.96
C ILE A 691 -14.78 -0.33 25.54
N ALA A 692 -14.80 -0.50 26.87
CA ALA A 692 -14.44 -1.77 27.49
C ALA A 692 -15.41 -2.91 27.14
N SER A 693 -16.72 -2.65 27.09
CA SER A 693 -17.73 -3.63 26.67
C SER A 693 -17.59 -4.01 25.19
N GLU A 694 -17.24 -3.05 24.33
CA GLU A 694 -17.03 -3.25 22.90
C GLU A 694 -15.76 -4.07 22.62
N LEU A 695 -14.66 -3.76 23.31
CA LEU A 695 -13.41 -4.51 23.19
C LEU A 695 -13.57 -5.96 23.69
N LEU A 696 -14.31 -6.12 24.79
CA LEU A 696 -14.66 -7.44 25.33
C LEU A 696 -15.43 -8.25 24.28
N ALA A 697 -16.54 -7.72 23.77
CA ALA A 697 -17.45 -8.43 22.86
C ALA A 697 -16.88 -8.67 21.45
N ASN A 698 -16.19 -7.70 20.86
CA ASN A 698 -15.74 -7.80 19.47
C ASN A 698 -14.41 -8.56 19.32
N VAL A 699 -13.53 -8.54 20.33
CA VAL A 699 -12.13 -9.05 20.21
C VAL A 699 -11.79 -10.15 21.23
N VAL A 700 -12.14 -10.00 22.51
CA VAL A 700 -11.63 -10.86 23.60
C VAL A 700 -12.57 -12.05 23.93
N ASP A 701 -13.87 -11.87 23.77
CA ASP A 701 -14.91 -12.87 23.99
C ASP A 701 -15.36 -13.51 22.67
N ARG A 702 -14.44 -14.24 22.02
CA ARG A 702 -14.65 -14.89 20.71
C ARG A 702 -15.88 -15.83 20.66
N GLN A 703 -16.32 -16.35 21.80
CA GLN A 703 -17.49 -17.23 21.90
C GLN A 703 -18.75 -16.45 22.30
N GLY A 704 -18.64 -15.37 23.07
CA GLY A 704 -19.74 -14.45 23.39
C GLY A 704 -20.46 -14.73 24.72
N ASP A 705 -19.97 -15.66 25.55
CA ASP A 705 -20.67 -16.08 26.77
C ASP A 705 -20.70 -14.98 27.85
N ILE A 706 -19.61 -14.25 28.00
CA ILE A 706 -19.47 -13.18 29.00
C ILE A 706 -20.30 -11.96 28.55
N THR A 707 -20.29 -11.68 27.25
CA THR A 707 -21.12 -10.64 26.63
C THR A 707 -22.62 -10.94 26.77
N ILE A 708 -23.00 -12.22 26.85
CA ILE A 708 -24.39 -12.65 27.06
C ILE A 708 -24.76 -12.68 28.55
N GLU A 709 -23.81 -12.93 29.44
CA GLU A 709 -24.01 -12.72 30.88
C GLU A 709 -24.28 -11.24 31.22
N LEU A 710 -23.56 -10.32 30.56
CA LEU A 710 -23.78 -8.87 30.68
C LEU A 710 -25.24 -8.45 30.39
N ILE A 711 -25.95 -9.15 29.49
CA ILE A 711 -27.37 -8.89 29.19
C ILE A 711 -28.25 -9.00 30.44
N LYS A 712 -27.93 -9.95 31.35
CA LYS A 712 -28.68 -10.17 32.60
C LYS A 712 -28.48 -9.05 33.63
N HIS A 713 -27.58 -8.10 33.36
CA HIS A 713 -27.20 -7.03 34.28
C HIS A 713 -27.32 -5.64 33.65
N LEU A 714 -27.90 -5.51 32.44
CA LEU A 714 -28.15 -4.22 31.77
C LEU A 714 -29.08 -3.29 32.57
N ASP A 715 -29.89 -3.85 33.47
CA ASP A 715 -30.74 -3.14 34.44
C ASP A 715 -29.92 -2.30 35.45
N LYS A 716 -28.64 -2.62 35.67
CA LYS A 716 -27.73 -1.92 36.60
C LYS A 716 -26.97 -0.76 35.95
N PHE A 717 -27.22 -0.46 34.68
CA PHE A 717 -26.55 0.61 33.93
C PHE A 717 -27.54 1.75 33.62
N PRO A 718 -27.09 3.01 33.55
CA PRO A 718 -27.90 4.10 33.02
C PRO A 718 -28.46 3.76 31.63
N SER A 719 -29.71 4.11 31.35
CA SER A 719 -30.43 3.71 30.13
C SER A 719 -29.68 4.02 28.83
N GLU A 720 -29.04 5.18 28.73
CA GLU A 720 -28.20 5.57 27.58
C GLU A 720 -26.98 4.63 27.41
N LEU A 721 -26.30 4.29 28.50
CA LEU A 721 -25.16 3.36 28.49
C LEU A 721 -25.62 1.92 28.21
N ALA A 722 -26.71 1.45 28.81
CA ALA A 722 -27.29 0.13 28.55
C ALA A 722 -27.67 -0.01 27.06
N THR A 723 -28.27 1.04 26.49
CA THR A 723 -28.65 1.14 25.08
C THR A 723 -27.43 1.09 24.16
N MET A 724 -26.35 1.79 24.51
CA MET A 724 -25.11 1.75 23.74
C MET A 724 -24.36 0.41 23.83
N ILE A 725 -24.30 -0.21 25.02
CA ILE A 725 -23.74 -1.57 25.21
C ILE A 725 -24.53 -2.56 24.34
N TRP A 726 -25.87 -2.46 24.32
CA TRP A 726 -26.71 -3.29 23.45
C TRP A 726 -26.39 -3.08 21.96
N LYS A 727 -26.34 -1.81 21.51
CA LYS A 727 -26.14 -1.44 20.10
C LYS A 727 -24.72 -1.81 19.58
N ARG A 728 -23.64 -1.59 20.36
CA ARG A 728 -22.24 -1.80 19.91
C ARG A 728 -21.63 -3.17 20.29
N ALA A 729 -21.99 -3.75 21.42
CA ALA A 729 -21.39 -4.99 21.92
C ALA A 729 -22.32 -6.20 21.72
N VAL A 730 -23.51 -6.17 22.31
CA VAL A 730 -24.40 -7.35 22.38
C VAL A 730 -24.92 -7.76 20.99
N LYS A 731 -25.43 -6.80 20.20
CA LYS A 731 -26.03 -7.08 18.88
C LYS A 731 -25.09 -7.84 17.95
N ASN A 732 -23.80 -7.47 17.92
CA ASN A 732 -22.79 -8.13 17.10
C ASN A 732 -22.56 -9.59 17.53
N VAL A 733 -22.50 -9.86 18.83
CA VAL A 733 -22.34 -11.22 19.37
C VAL A 733 -23.57 -12.09 19.08
N LEU A 734 -24.79 -11.55 19.22
CA LEU A 734 -26.02 -12.26 18.89
C LEU A 734 -26.09 -12.65 17.39
N LEU A 735 -25.67 -11.75 16.50
CA LEU A 735 -25.57 -12.04 15.06
C LEU A 735 -24.55 -13.14 14.77
N LYS A 736 -23.32 -13.04 15.31
CA LYS A 736 -22.28 -14.08 15.19
C LYS A 736 -22.76 -15.43 15.73
N ARG A 737 -23.46 -15.47 16.87
CA ARG A 737 -24.03 -16.71 17.43
C ARG A 737 -25.12 -17.31 16.54
N ARG A 738 -25.99 -16.50 15.95
CA ARG A 738 -27.03 -16.95 15.02
C ARG A 738 -26.41 -17.55 13.75
N GLN A 739 -25.37 -16.92 13.20
CA GLN A 739 -24.59 -17.48 12.07
C GLN A 739 -23.94 -18.82 12.45
N ASN A 740 -23.28 -18.88 13.61
CA ASN A 740 -22.59 -20.07 14.11
C ASN A 740 -23.52 -21.15 14.72
N ARG A 741 -24.85 -21.00 14.59
CA ARG A 741 -25.89 -21.92 15.12
C ARG A 741 -25.77 -22.24 16.62
N LEU A 742 -25.20 -21.31 17.40
CA LEU A 742 -25.07 -21.45 18.86
C LEU A 742 -26.43 -21.22 19.57
N PRO A 743 -26.63 -21.75 20.79
CA PRO A 743 -27.89 -21.61 21.51
C PRO A 743 -28.34 -20.15 21.68
N GLY A 744 -29.58 -19.87 21.28
CA GLY A 744 -30.18 -18.54 21.36
C GLY A 744 -30.51 -18.10 22.80
N VAL A 745 -30.40 -16.80 23.06
CA VAL A 745 -30.62 -16.23 24.40
C VAL A 745 -32.10 -15.91 24.60
N LYS A 746 -32.73 -16.49 25.64
CA LYS A 746 -34.17 -16.31 25.95
C LYS A 746 -34.52 -14.95 26.61
N THR A 747 -33.59 -14.00 26.69
CA THR A 747 -33.76 -12.74 27.45
C THR A 747 -34.11 -11.53 26.59
N GLU A 748 -34.08 -11.65 25.25
CA GLU A 748 -34.56 -10.60 24.34
C GLU A 748 -36.11 -10.57 24.38
N ASN A 749 -36.67 -9.54 25.01
CA ASN A 749 -38.12 -9.37 25.17
C ASN A 749 -38.53 -7.89 25.10
N TRP A 750 -39.82 -7.62 24.94
CA TRP A 750 -40.32 -6.24 24.79
C TRP A 750 -39.99 -5.34 25.99
N HIS A 751 -39.97 -5.90 27.21
CA HIS A 751 -39.71 -5.16 28.45
C HIS A 751 -38.25 -4.67 28.54
N LEU A 752 -37.29 -5.48 28.08
CA LEU A 752 -35.89 -5.08 27.92
C LEU A 752 -35.80 -3.84 27.01
N HIS A 753 -36.47 -3.87 25.87
CA HIS A 753 -36.48 -2.76 24.92
C HIS A 753 -37.22 -1.51 25.44
N SER A 754 -38.37 -1.68 26.11
CA SER A 754 -39.20 -0.54 26.54
C SER A 754 -38.73 0.13 27.83
N LYS A 755 -38.09 -0.61 28.75
CA LYS A 755 -37.74 -0.11 30.09
C LYS A 755 -36.25 0.09 30.33
N ILE A 756 -35.40 -0.77 29.76
CA ILE A 756 -33.93 -0.75 30.02
C ILE A 756 -33.20 -0.09 28.85
N LEU A 757 -33.60 -0.38 27.61
CA LEU A 757 -32.97 0.15 26.39
C LEU A 757 -33.71 1.39 25.83
N SER A 758 -34.26 2.21 26.73
CA SER A 758 -35.02 3.43 26.42
C SER A 758 -34.13 4.65 26.09
N GLY A 759 -32.84 4.43 25.83
CA GLY A 759 -31.87 5.49 25.52
C GLY A 759 -31.97 6.01 24.09
N SER A 760 -31.80 7.32 23.96
CA SER A 760 -31.78 8.07 22.70
C SER A 760 -30.45 7.96 21.94
N SER A 761 -29.36 7.58 22.61
CA SER A 761 -28.01 7.39 22.06
C SER A 761 -27.99 6.38 20.92
N ALA A 762 -27.38 6.74 19.78
CA ALA A 762 -27.42 5.95 18.55
C ALA A 762 -26.03 5.49 18.09
N SER A 763 -25.97 4.25 17.57
CA SER A 763 -24.81 3.78 16.82
C SER A 763 -25.27 2.84 15.70
N PHE A 764 -24.82 3.12 14.48
CA PHE A 764 -25.17 2.37 13.27
C PHE A 764 -24.10 2.53 12.19
N ARG A 765 -24.08 1.60 11.24
CA ARG A 765 -23.25 1.65 10.02
C ARG A 765 -24.13 1.29 8.83
N TYR A 766 -24.14 2.15 7.81
CA TYR A 766 -24.92 1.99 6.59
C TYR A 766 -24.03 2.14 5.36
N VAL A 767 -24.42 1.56 4.22
CA VAL A 767 -23.67 1.65 2.96
C VAL A 767 -24.04 2.96 2.25
N MET A 768 -23.05 3.82 1.94
CA MET A 768 -23.24 5.05 1.15
C MET A 768 -23.48 4.73 -0.34
N GLY A 769 -22.75 3.72 -0.81
CA GLY A 769 -22.80 3.18 -2.17
C GLY A 769 -21.73 2.11 -2.36
N GLY A 770 -22.07 1.08 -3.13
CA GLY A 770 -21.13 0.06 -3.58
C GLY A 770 -20.79 0.25 -5.06
N THR A 771 -19.54 0.02 -5.42
CA THR A 771 -19.27 -0.68 -6.68
C THR A 771 -19.32 -2.18 -6.37
N GLY A 772 -19.61 -3.05 -7.34
CA GLY A 772 -19.79 -4.50 -7.08
C GLY A 772 -18.57 -5.25 -6.51
N TYR A 773 -17.48 -4.54 -6.21
CA TYR A 773 -16.21 -5.03 -5.70
C TYR A 773 -15.82 -4.40 -4.34
N ALA A 774 -16.40 -3.26 -3.98
CA ALA A 774 -16.08 -2.51 -2.76
C ALA A 774 -17.25 -1.60 -2.33
N ASN A 775 -17.63 -1.69 -1.06
CA ASN A 775 -18.70 -0.93 -0.43
C ASN A 775 -18.12 0.21 0.41
N ALA A 776 -18.39 1.46 0.01
CA ALA A 776 -18.19 2.62 0.85
C ALA A 776 -19.34 2.72 1.86
N SER A 777 -19.01 2.76 3.13
CA SER A 777 -19.95 2.79 4.26
C SER A 777 -19.68 3.99 5.15
N TYR A 778 -20.71 4.43 5.86
CA TYR A 778 -20.60 5.44 6.90
C TYR A 778 -21.06 4.87 8.24
N GLY A 779 -20.24 5.11 9.27
CA GLY A 779 -20.57 4.84 10.66
C GLY A 779 -20.92 6.14 11.38
N VAL A 780 -22.02 6.13 12.13
CA VAL A 780 -22.37 7.21 13.04
C VAL A 780 -22.42 6.67 14.46
N PHE A 781 -21.81 7.42 15.37
CA PHE A 781 -21.88 7.23 16.81
C PHE A 781 -22.36 8.53 17.45
N LEU A 782 -23.26 8.42 18.43
CA LEU A 782 -23.91 9.53 19.11
C LEU A 782 -24.20 9.11 20.56
N GLU A 783 -23.25 9.35 21.47
CA GLU A 783 -23.45 9.22 22.92
C GLU A 783 -24.10 10.50 23.44
N LEU A 784 -25.30 10.35 24.02
CA LEU A 784 -26.09 11.44 24.60
C LEU A 784 -26.05 11.38 26.13
N LEU A 785 -26.15 12.56 26.75
CA LEU A 785 -26.41 12.72 28.18
C LEU A 785 -27.92 12.59 28.46
N LYS A 786 -28.29 12.72 29.74
CA LYS A 786 -29.64 13.14 30.13
C LYS A 786 -29.97 14.48 29.43
N GLY A 787 -31.27 14.76 29.28
CA GLY A 787 -31.75 15.89 28.47
C GLY A 787 -31.55 15.76 26.95
N LYS A 788 -30.96 14.66 26.43
CA LYS A 788 -30.55 14.46 25.02
C LYS A 788 -29.38 15.34 24.54
N LEU A 789 -28.60 15.92 25.44
CA LEU A 789 -27.44 16.74 25.07
C LEU A 789 -26.31 15.87 24.46
N PRO A 790 -25.66 16.29 23.35
CA PRO A 790 -24.60 15.50 22.73
C PRO A 790 -23.32 15.50 23.59
N LYS A 791 -22.93 14.32 24.09
CA LYS A 791 -21.68 14.13 24.84
C LYS A 791 -20.49 13.90 23.90
N GLU A 792 -20.71 13.02 22.93
CA GLU A 792 -19.75 12.69 21.89
C GLU A 792 -20.46 12.18 20.65
N THR A 793 -20.06 12.71 19.49
CA THR A 793 -20.47 12.23 18.18
C THR A 793 -19.24 11.78 17.40
N SER A 794 -19.39 10.80 16.50
CA SER A 794 -18.38 10.58 15.46
C SER A 794 -18.98 10.08 14.16
N PHE A 795 -18.44 10.62 13.06
CA PHE A 795 -18.77 10.27 11.69
C PHE A 795 -17.54 9.64 11.01
N ASN A 796 -17.63 8.36 10.72
CA ASN A 796 -16.58 7.55 10.09
C ASN A 796 -16.96 7.22 8.65
N VAL A 797 -16.02 7.37 7.71
CA VAL A 797 -16.16 6.89 6.34
C VAL A 797 -15.14 5.76 6.11
N ASP A 798 -15.66 4.55 5.91
CA ASP A 798 -14.88 3.33 5.69
C ASP A 798 -15.15 2.70 4.32
N ILE A 799 -14.12 2.13 3.71
CA ILE A 799 -14.23 1.32 2.50
C ILE A 799 -14.02 -0.15 2.89
N SER A 800 -14.91 -1.03 2.42
CA SER A 800 -14.91 -2.45 2.77
C SER A 800 -15.07 -3.38 1.56
N ARG A 801 -14.40 -4.53 1.58
CA ARG A 801 -14.53 -5.61 0.58
C ARG A 801 -14.73 -6.92 1.35
N GLY A 802 -15.98 -7.39 1.37
CA GLY A 802 -16.43 -8.47 2.25
C GLY A 802 -16.26 -8.11 3.73
N ASP A 803 -16.28 -9.14 4.59
CA ASP A 803 -16.10 -9.01 6.05
C ASP A 803 -14.61 -9.05 6.48
N GLN A 804 -13.68 -9.20 5.52
CA GLN A 804 -12.25 -9.42 5.79
C GLN A 804 -11.37 -8.18 5.61
N MET A 805 -11.70 -7.28 4.69
CA MET A 805 -10.90 -6.09 4.41
C MET A 805 -11.71 -4.82 4.67
N HIS A 806 -11.26 -4.05 5.67
CA HIS A 806 -11.79 -2.74 6.02
C HIS A 806 -10.67 -1.70 6.03
N GLN A 807 -10.91 -0.54 5.42
CA GLN A 807 -10.02 0.62 5.44
C GLN A 807 -10.82 1.84 5.91
N GLU A 808 -10.58 2.27 7.13
CA GLU A 808 -10.96 3.61 7.60
C GLU A 808 -10.21 4.65 6.76
N ILE A 809 -10.92 5.63 6.21
CA ILE A 809 -10.32 6.70 5.40
C ILE A 809 -10.21 7.97 6.24
N ILE A 810 -11.34 8.40 6.80
CA ILE A 810 -11.46 9.57 7.68
C ILE A 810 -12.54 9.32 8.73
N ASN A 811 -12.28 9.77 9.95
CA ASN A 811 -13.25 9.71 11.04
C ASN A 811 -13.15 10.99 11.88
N VAL A 812 -14.23 11.77 11.87
CA VAL A 812 -14.37 13.07 12.53
C VAL A 812 -15.24 12.87 13.76
N GLY A 813 -14.68 13.07 14.94
CA GLY A 813 -15.42 13.02 16.21
C GLY A 813 -15.52 14.40 16.86
N LEU A 814 -16.69 14.76 17.36
CA LEU A 814 -16.89 15.97 18.17
C LEU A 814 -17.23 15.56 19.60
N PHE A 815 -16.63 16.19 20.60
CA PHE A 815 -16.90 15.93 22.01
C PHE A 815 -17.21 17.24 22.74
N ALA A 816 -18.15 17.19 23.68
CA ALA A 816 -18.54 18.34 24.49
C ALA A 816 -18.84 17.92 25.94
N ARG A 817 -18.46 18.76 26.91
CA ARG A 817 -18.57 18.55 28.37
C ARG A 817 -18.98 19.83 29.09
N GLY A 818 -19.56 19.69 30.27
CA GLY A 818 -20.09 20.79 31.09
C GLY A 818 -21.33 21.52 30.56
N LEU A 819 -21.70 21.33 29.29
CA LEU A 819 -22.77 22.10 28.62
C LEU A 819 -24.17 21.96 29.22
N GLN A 820 -24.41 20.96 30.09
CA GLN A 820 -25.65 20.83 30.86
C GLN A 820 -25.98 22.09 31.68
N SER A 821 -24.94 22.76 32.22
CA SER A 821 -25.06 24.03 32.95
C SER A 821 -25.68 25.16 32.11
N PHE A 822 -25.41 25.21 30.80
CA PHE A 822 -25.98 26.20 29.88
C PHE A 822 -27.41 25.85 29.44
N ALA A 823 -27.75 24.56 29.42
CA ALA A 823 -29.08 24.10 29.01
C ALA A 823 -30.16 24.38 30.07
N GLY A 824 -29.76 24.73 31.30
CA GLY A 824 -30.66 24.91 32.43
C GLY A 824 -31.08 23.59 33.08
N GLU A 825 -30.32 22.51 32.88
CA GLU A 825 -30.51 21.24 33.60
C GLU A 825 -29.95 21.39 35.02
N SER A 826 -30.68 22.10 35.88
CA SER A 826 -30.50 22.02 37.34
C SER A 826 -30.83 20.61 37.83
N ASP A 827 -30.19 20.18 38.91
CA ASP A 827 -30.59 18.98 39.63
C ASP A 827 -31.98 19.18 40.25
N ASP A 828 -33.03 18.89 39.47
CA ASP A 828 -34.44 18.83 39.89
C ASP A 828 -34.70 17.59 40.78
N ASN A 829 -33.90 17.47 41.83
CA ASN A 829 -34.10 16.56 42.96
C ASN A 829 -35.35 17.01 43.73
N ASN A 830 -36.52 16.64 43.22
CA ASN A 830 -37.84 16.95 43.76
C ASN A 830 -38.15 16.19 45.07
N GLY A 831 -37.41 16.52 46.12
CA GLY A 831 -37.85 16.49 47.51
C GLY A 831 -38.06 15.14 48.20
N ASN A 832 -38.00 14.00 47.52
CA ASN A 832 -38.20 12.68 48.14
C ASN A 832 -37.30 11.60 47.50
N ASP A 833 -36.14 11.32 48.12
CA ASP A 833 -35.54 9.97 48.29
C ASP A 833 -34.20 10.09 49.05
N GLU A 834 -34.25 10.44 50.34
CA GLU A 834 -33.07 10.54 51.20
C GLU A 834 -32.51 9.17 51.62
N GLN A 835 -31.76 8.46 50.74
CA GLN A 835 -30.79 7.45 51.19
C GLN A 835 -29.74 6.94 50.17
N GLU A 836 -28.93 7.84 49.56
CA GLU A 836 -27.56 7.46 49.19
C GLU A 836 -26.56 8.17 50.10
N MET A 837 -25.85 7.37 50.92
CA MET A 837 -25.06 7.87 52.05
C MET A 837 -23.69 8.41 51.62
N SER A 838 -23.59 9.74 51.57
CA SER A 838 -22.37 10.47 51.24
C SER A 838 -21.22 10.12 52.19
N THR A 839 -20.19 9.44 51.65
CA THR A 839 -18.97 9.11 52.40
C THR A 839 -17.77 9.78 51.73
N GLN A 840 -17.09 10.64 52.48
CA GLN A 840 -16.20 11.69 52.01
C GLN A 840 -14.96 11.21 51.20
N SER A 841 -14.77 11.74 49.99
CA SER A 841 -13.43 11.97 49.42
C SER A 841 -13.41 13.08 48.36
N SER A 842 -12.91 14.26 48.75
CA SER A 842 -12.31 15.31 47.90
C SER A 842 -12.90 15.58 46.50
N SER A 843 -13.62 16.71 46.39
CA SER A 843 -13.62 17.61 45.21
C SER A 843 -13.69 16.94 43.83
N ASP A 844 -14.86 16.39 43.49
CA ASP A 844 -15.25 16.32 42.08
C ASP A 844 -15.51 17.77 41.61
N GLU A 845 -14.54 18.33 40.88
CA GLU A 845 -14.68 19.63 40.21
C GLU A 845 -15.83 19.54 39.19
N GLU A 846 -16.72 20.53 39.13
CA GLU A 846 -17.72 20.64 38.05
C GLU A 846 -17.02 20.49 36.69
N GLU A 847 -17.52 19.63 35.78
CA GLU A 847 -16.81 19.36 34.51
C GLU A 847 -16.70 20.66 33.69
N SER A 848 -15.51 21.28 33.73
CA SER A 848 -15.22 22.57 33.10
C SER A 848 -15.67 22.58 31.64
N THR A 849 -16.54 23.50 31.27
CA THR A 849 -17.24 23.47 29.98
C THR A 849 -16.24 23.52 28.83
N MET A 850 -16.18 22.46 28.05
CA MET A 850 -15.15 22.25 27.03
C MET A 850 -15.76 21.54 25.82
N ALA A 851 -15.40 21.95 24.62
CA ALA A 851 -15.68 21.19 23.41
C ALA A 851 -14.46 21.14 22.49
N GLY A 852 -14.41 20.10 21.66
CA GLY A 852 -13.32 19.89 20.72
C GLY A 852 -13.62 18.84 19.67
N MET A 853 -12.64 18.62 18.80
CA MET A 853 -12.69 17.69 17.69
C MET A 853 -11.53 16.70 17.77
N THR A 854 -11.82 15.43 17.52
CA THR A 854 -10.85 14.40 17.20
C THR A 854 -10.90 14.10 15.70
N LEU A 855 -9.75 13.91 15.08
CA LEU A 855 -9.64 13.55 13.67
C LEU A 855 -8.75 12.32 13.55
N HIS A 856 -9.24 11.30 12.86
CA HIS A 856 -8.43 10.17 12.41
C HIS A 856 -8.35 10.18 10.89
N VAL A 857 -7.18 9.85 10.35
CA VAL A 857 -6.93 9.69 8.91
C VAL A 857 -6.21 8.37 8.71
N LEU A 858 -6.70 7.52 7.79
CA LEU A 858 -6.18 6.16 7.52
C LEU A 858 -6.03 5.25 8.76
N GLY A 859 -6.78 5.52 9.85
CA GLY A 859 -6.68 4.80 11.13
C GLY A 859 -5.57 5.32 12.08
N GLN A 860 -5.00 6.49 11.80
CA GLN A 860 -4.09 7.20 12.70
C GLN A 860 -4.84 8.32 13.42
N GLN A 861 -4.86 8.32 14.75
CA GLN A 861 -5.36 9.44 15.56
C GLN A 861 -4.42 10.63 15.39
N LEU A 862 -4.96 11.81 15.05
CA LEU A 862 -4.24 13.08 15.08
C LEU A 862 -4.42 13.78 16.44
N ARG A 863 -3.62 14.83 16.73
CA ARG A 863 -3.78 15.61 17.96
C ARG A 863 -5.21 16.18 18.04
N PRO A 864 -5.96 15.96 19.14
CA PRO A 864 -7.26 16.61 19.32
C PRO A 864 -7.15 18.13 19.27
N LEU A 865 -8.10 18.76 18.58
CA LEU A 865 -8.31 20.20 18.61
C LEU A 865 -9.33 20.52 19.70
N ILE A 866 -9.10 21.59 20.46
CA ILE A 866 -10.02 22.08 21.49
C ILE A 866 -10.50 23.44 21.01
N PHE A 867 -11.82 23.64 20.97
CA PHE A 867 -12.44 24.90 20.55
C PHE A 867 -12.49 25.91 21.70
N PHE A 868 -12.83 25.44 22.90
CA PHE A 868 -12.83 26.20 24.15
C PHE A 868 -12.66 25.27 25.35
N ARG A 869 -12.17 25.80 26.47
CA ARG A 869 -11.81 25.10 27.71
C ARG A 869 -12.59 25.57 28.94
N SER A 870 -13.26 26.73 28.85
CA SER A 870 -14.02 27.31 29.96
C SER A 870 -15.29 28.02 29.51
N THR A 871 -16.17 28.29 30.48
CA THR A 871 -17.41 29.06 30.32
C THR A 871 -17.13 30.46 29.78
N SER A 872 -16.04 31.08 30.25
CA SER A 872 -15.62 32.41 29.83
C SER A 872 -15.03 32.45 28.42
N GLU A 873 -14.34 31.40 27.98
CA GLU A 873 -13.80 31.28 26.61
C GLU A 873 -14.94 31.03 25.61
N LEU A 874 -15.86 30.10 25.90
CA LEU A 874 -17.08 29.88 25.11
C LEU A 874 -17.92 31.16 24.99
N MET A 875 -18.24 31.81 26.10
CA MET A 875 -19.00 33.06 26.07
C MET A 875 -18.22 34.17 25.34
N GLY A 876 -16.89 34.21 25.45
CA GLY A 876 -16.03 35.10 24.68
C GLY A 876 -16.19 34.90 23.17
N HIS A 877 -16.25 33.65 22.69
CA HIS A 877 -16.52 33.35 21.29
C HIS A 877 -17.94 33.76 20.88
N VAL A 878 -18.97 33.45 21.67
CA VAL A 878 -20.37 33.84 21.40
C VAL A 878 -20.52 35.36 21.32
N TRP A 879 -19.96 36.13 22.26
CA TRP A 879 -20.03 37.59 22.26
C TRP A 879 -19.22 38.27 21.15
N SER A 880 -18.18 37.61 20.62
CA SER A 880 -17.35 38.14 19.53
C SER A 880 -17.80 37.67 18.14
N GLY A 881 -18.77 36.75 18.04
CA GLY A 881 -19.14 36.10 16.78
C GLY A 881 -18.04 35.16 16.25
N ALA A 882 -17.07 34.76 17.08
CA ALA A 882 -15.97 33.90 16.64
C ALA A 882 -16.51 32.52 16.23
N GLY A 883 -16.39 32.20 14.94
CA GLY A 883 -16.95 30.99 14.33
C GLY A 883 -18.28 31.18 13.61
N SER A 884 -18.89 32.37 13.61
CA SER A 884 -20.10 32.63 12.79
C SER A 884 -19.81 32.78 11.30
N GLU A 885 -18.53 32.92 10.92
CA GLU A 885 -18.04 32.74 9.55
C GLU A 885 -17.32 31.38 9.43
N PRO A 886 -17.35 30.70 8.27
CA PRO A 886 -16.66 29.43 8.07
C PRO A 886 -15.14 29.49 8.31
N THR A 887 -14.70 28.97 9.46
CA THR A 887 -13.28 28.94 9.85
C THR A 887 -12.57 27.66 9.40
N SER A 888 -11.34 27.78 8.91
CA SER A 888 -10.51 26.62 8.50
C SER A 888 -10.01 25.83 9.70
N VAL A 889 -10.36 24.55 9.78
CA VAL A 889 -10.01 23.64 10.88
C VAL A 889 -8.84 22.72 10.50
N PHE A 890 -8.83 22.18 9.28
CA PHE A 890 -7.72 21.34 8.78
C PHE A 890 -7.61 21.40 7.25
N ARG A 891 -6.39 21.64 6.76
CA ARG A 891 -6.06 21.76 5.33
C ARG A 891 -4.75 21.02 5.03
N ALA A 892 -4.78 20.08 4.09
CA ALA A 892 -3.60 19.30 3.69
C ALA A 892 -3.77 18.59 2.34
N ASN A 893 -2.66 18.28 1.68
CA ASN A 893 -2.60 17.34 0.55
C ASN A 893 -1.89 16.05 0.99
N LEU A 894 -2.60 14.93 0.91
CA LEU A 894 -2.22 13.65 1.51
C LEU A 894 -2.00 12.58 0.44
N LEU A 895 -0.86 11.90 0.47
CA LEU A 895 -0.53 10.79 -0.45
C LEU A 895 -1.07 9.47 0.12
N LEU A 896 -2.32 9.12 -0.21
CA LEU A 896 -3.01 7.90 0.24
C LEU A 896 -2.42 6.58 -0.30
N ALA A 897 -1.81 6.60 -1.48
CA ALA A 897 -1.19 5.42 -2.09
C ALA A 897 0.04 5.82 -2.90
N ASP A 898 1.10 5.01 -2.81
CA ASP A 898 2.38 5.25 -3.47
C ASP A 898 3.04 3.92 -3.83
N TYR A 899 2.59 3.31 -4.92
CA TYR A 899 3.15 2.09 -5.48
C TYR A 899 4.00 2.40 -6.71
N LEU A 900 5.22 1.86 -6.73
CA LEU A 900 6.14 1.79 -7.87
C LEU A 900 6.71 0.38 -7.93
N ASP A 901 6.79 -0.19 -9.12
CA ASP A 901 7.34 -1.53 -9.34
C ASP A 901 7.93 -1.61 -10.75
N VAL A 902 9.08 -2.26 -10.89
CA VAL A 902 9.80 -2.39 -12.15
C VAL A 902 10.09 -3.87 -12.36
N LYS A 903 9.41 -4.49 -13.32
CA LYS A 903 9.48 -5.94 -13.56
C LYS A 903 9.96 -6.27 -14.96
N PRO A 904 10.86 -7.27 -15.10
CA PRO A 904 11.19 -7.84 -16.39
C PRO A 904 10.05 -8.70 -16.91
N LEU A 905 9.85 -8.62 -18.22
CA LEU A 905 8.93 -9.45 -18.98
C LEU A 905 9.69 -10.64 -19.60
N ILE A 906 8.98 -11.72 -19.93
CA ILE A 906 9.58 -12.93 -20.54
C ILE A 906 10.31 -12.66 -21.86
N ASN A 907 10.02 -11.53 -22.52
CA ASN A 907 10.64 -11.09 -23.77
C ASN A 907 11.77 -10.04 -23.57
N GLY A 908 12.22 -9.82 -22.33
CA GLY A 908 13.32 -8.91 -21.99
C GLY A 908 12.98 -7.43 -21.94
N PHE A 909 11.75 -7.01 -22.19
CA PHE A 909 11.34 -5.62 -21.95
C PHE A 909 11.05 -5.40 -20.45
N LEU A 910 11.34 -4.20 -19.96
CA LEU A 910 10.97 -3.79 -18.61
C LEU A 910 9.62 -3.06 -18.61
N VAL A 911 8.71 -3.47 -17.72
CA VAL A 911 7.49 -2.71 -17.42
C VAL A 911 7.65 -1.97 -16.10
N GLU A 912 7.53 -0.65 -16.15
CA GLU A 912 7.32 0.18 -14.96
C GLU A 912 5.81 0.24 -14.67
N GLN A 913 5.43 -0.15 -13.45
CA GLN A 913 4.08 -0.09 -12.93
C GLN A 913 4.02 0.96 -11.82
N THR A 914 3.03 1.85 -11.89
CA THR A 914 2.79 2.83 -10.82
C THR A 914 1.32 2.86 -10.44
N LEU A 915 1.02 3.07 -9.16
CA LEU A 915 -0.28 3.52 -8.68
C LEU A 915 -0.07 4.59 -7.60
N LYS A 916 -0.58 5.80 -7.83
CA LYS A 916 -0.50 6.90 -6.87
C LYS A 916 -1.90 7.41 -6.56
N GLY A 917 -2.19 7.61 -5.28
CA GLY A 917 -3.48 8.06 -4.78
C GLY A 917 -3.30 9.29 -3.91
N VAL A 918 -4.04 10.36 -4.17
CA VAL A 918 -3.97 11.63 -3.43
C VAL A 918 -5.35 11.99 -2.91
N PHE A 919 -5.38 12.54 -1.69
CA PHE A 919 -6.54 13.13 -1.05
C PHE A 919 -6.19 14.56 -0.63
N SER A 920 -6.83 15.54 -1.26
CA SER A 920 -6.73 16.96 -0.90
C SER A 920 -7.96 17.31 -0.08
N ILE A 921 -7.79 17.78 1.16
CA ILE A 921 -8.87 18.03 2.12
C ILE A 921 -8.87 19.47 2.61
N ASP A 922 -10.08 20.05 2.67
CA ASP A 922 -10.41 21.35 3.24
C ASP A 922 -11.60 21.17 4.20
N LEU A 923 -11.33 21.19 5.50
CA LEU A 923 -12.33 21.08 6.56
C LEU A 923 -12.56 22.45 7.18
N ASN A 924 -13.77 23.00 7.01
CA ASN A 924 -14.18 24.27 7.62
C ASN A 924 -15.33 24.04 8.60
N GLY A 925 -15.38 24.84 9.67
CA GLY A 925 -16.45 24.82 10.68
C GLY A 925 -17.05 26.20 10.89
N GLU A 926 -18.38 26.23 10.93
CA GLU A 926 -19.20 27.40 11.24
C GLU A 926 -20.15 27.05 12.40
N ILE A 927 -20.29 27.93 13.39
CA ILE A 927 -21.14 27.77 14.56
C ILE A 927 -21.79 29.12 14.89
N GLN A 928 -23.12 29.14 14.93
CA GLN A 928 -23.94 30.28 15.32
C GLN A 928 -24.79 29.91 16.55
N ILE A 929 -24.70 30.69 17.64
CA ILE A 929 -25.42 30.42 18.90
C ILE A 929 -26.21 31.66 19.29
N SER A 930 -27.53 31.52 19.47
CA SER A 930 -28.40 32.58 19.98
C SER A 930 -28.98 32.19 21.33
N ILE A 931 -28.38 32.71 22.41
CA ILE A 931 -28.86 32.50 23.78
C ILE A 931 -30.24 33.14 23.98
N TRP A 932 -30.53 34.25 23.30
CA TRP A 932 -31.81 34.95 23.34
C TRP A 932 -32.94 34.16 22.68
N ASN A 933 -32.67 33.54 21.53
CA ASN A 933 -33.65 32.72 20.80
C ASN A 933 -33.61 31.23 21.21
N ARG A 934 -32.71 30.87 22.13
CA ARG A 934 -32.46 29.51 22.65
C ARG A 934 -32.25 28.44 21.57
N ASN A 935 -31.53 28.81 20.51
CA ASN A 935 -31.13 27.88 19.45
C ASN A 935 -29.68 28.06 19.03
N SER A 936 -29.15 27.05 18.36
CA SER A 936 -27.85 27.08 17.70
C SER A 936 -27.88 26.32 16.38
N HIS A 937 -27.25 26.90 15.37
CA HIS A 937 -26.96 26.28 14.08
C HIS A 937 -25.46 26.00 14.00
N SER A 938 -25.07 24.85 13.48
CA SER A 938 -23.65 24.53 13.22
C SER A 938 -23.53 23.73 11.93
N ASN A 939 -22.49 24.03 11.16
CA ASN A 939 -22.23 23.48 9.85
C ASN A 939 -20.74 23.15 9.72
N VAL A 940 -20.42 21.85 9.76
CA VAL A 940 -19.06 21.36 9.49
C VAL A 940 -18.99 20.93 8.02
N GLN A 941 -18.37 21.77 7.20
CA GLN A 941 -18.22 21.58 5.77
C GLN A 941 -16.88 20.89 5.47
N THR A 942 -16.95 19.61 5.11
CA THR A 942 -15.81 18.83 4.62
C THR A 942 -15.80 18.84 3.10
N LYS A 943 -14.83 19.52 2.48
CA LYS A 943 -14.53 19.36 1.05
C LYS A 943 -13.36 18.40 0.88
N GLY A 944 -13.43 17.54 -0.13
CA GLY A 944 -12.37 16.60 -0.44
C GLY A 944 -12.28 16.28 -1.92
N ALA A 945 -11.07 16.32 -2.48
CA ALA A 945 -10.79 15.72 -3.79
C ALA A 945 -9.94 14.46 -3.61
N ILE A 946 -10.41 13.36 -4.19
CA ILE A 946 -9.68 12.10 -4.28
C ILE A 946 -9.29 11.87 -5.74
N LEU A 947 -8.02 11.57 -5.98
CA LEU A 947 -7.49 11.24 -7.30
C LEU A 947 -6.55 10.03 -7.21
N PHE A 948 -6.91 8.95 -7.88
CA PHE A 948 -6.02 7.83 -8.17
C PHE A 948 -5.54 7.90 -9.62
N GLN A 949 -4.25 7.70 -9.82
CA GLN A 949 -3.58 7.59 -11.11
C GLN A 949 -2.72 6.33 -11.12
N GLY A 950 -3.00 5.40 -12.03
CA GLY A 950 -2.18 4.23 -12.28
C GLY A 950 -1.61 4.22 -13.69
N SER A 951 -0.44 3.62 -13.89
CA SER A 951 0.17 3.44 -15.21
C SER A 951 0.97 2.16 -15.33
N GLN A 952 0.95 1.58 -16.54
CA GLN A 952 1.98 0.67 -17.03
C GLN A 952 2.72 1.38 -18.17
N GLU A 953 4.04 1.47 -18.09
CA GLU A 953 4.91 2.04 -19.13
C GLU A 953 6.02 1.06 -19.49
N ILE A 954 6.14 0.76 -20.78
CA ILE A 954 7.31 0.10 -21.36
C ILE A 954 8.03 1.17 -22.19
N TYR A 955 9.32 1.31 -21.94
CA TYR A 955 10.19 2.28 -22.58
C TYR A 955 11.48 1.59 -23.02
N ALA A 956 11.90 1.80 -24.25
CA ALA A 956 13.19 1.38 -24.79
C ALA A 956 13.86 2.56 -25.47
N ALA A 957 15.08 2.89 -25.04
CA ALA A 957 15.95 3.81 -25.76
C ALA A 957 16.91 3.03 -26.64
N THR A 958 17.34 3.70 -27.69
CA THR A 958 18.49 3.36 -28.54
C THR A 958 19.18 4.69 -28.86
N ASP A 959 20.48 4.68 -29.16
CA ASP A 959 21.30 5.89 -29.36
C ASP A 959 20.70 6.88 -30.38
N ARG A 960 19.86 6.40 -31.30
CA ARG A 960 19.20 7.20 -32.34
C ARG A 960 17.72 7.45 -32.08
N THR A 961 17.05 6.66 -31.23
CA THR A 961 15.57 6.66 -31.17
C THR A 961 14.92 6.13 -29.89
N LYS A 962 13.67 6.56 -29.72
CA LYS A 962 12.82 6.30 -28.57
C LYS A 962 11.62 5.45 -29.03
N THR A 963 11.40 4.32 -28.37
CA THR A 963 10.18 3.50 -28.53
C THR A 963 9.50 3.39 -27.17
N SER A 964 8.23 3.74 -27.08
CA SER A 964 7.47 3.64 -25.83
C SER A 964 6.00 3.29 -26.05
N ALA A 965 5.48 2.48 -25.13
CA ALA A 965 4.06 2.23 -24.98
C ALA A 965 3.70 2.47 -23.51
N ARG A 966 2.88 3.50 -23.25
CA ARG A 966 2.37 3.79 -21.91
C ARG A 966 0.86 3.83 -21.90
N LYS A 967 0.27 3.14 -20.94
CA LYS A 967 -1.16 3.21 -20.65
C LYS A 967 -1.36 3.66 -19.21
N MET A 968 -2.15 4.72 -19.07
CA MET A 968 -2.47 5.37 -17.80
C MET A 968 -3.98 5.37 -17.61
N PHE A 969 -4.45 4.96 -16.43
CA PHE A 969 -5.79 5.24 -15.96
C PHE A 969 -5.74 6.29 -14.85
N SER A 970 -6.77 7.12 -14.75
CA SER A 970 -6.93 8.03 -13.63
C SER A 970 -8.41 8.18 -13.31
N PHE A 971 -8.80 7.94 -12.06
CA PHE A 971 -10.16 8.14 -11.58
C PHE A 971 -10.18 9.00 -10.33
N GLY A 972 -11.21 9.83 -10.19
CA GLY A 972 -11.30 10.76 -9.08
C GLY A 972 -12.61 11.54 -9.05
N ALA A 973 -12.83 12.24 -7.93
CA ALA A 973 -13.98 13.09 -7.70
C ALA A 973 -13.58 14.29 -6.83
N GLU A 974 -14.18 15.45 -7.10
CA GLU A 974 -14.43 16.45 -6.05
C GLU A 974 -15.70 16.01 -5.31
N ALA A 975 -15.72 16.05 -3.99
CA ALA A 975 -16.88 15.77 -3.16
C ALA A 975 -16.97 16.77 -1.99
N GLN A 976 -18.20 17.01 -1.53
CA GLN A 976 -18.48 17.84 -0.36
C GLN A 976 -19.48 17.11 0.53
N LEU A 977 -19.29 17.21 1.84
CA LEU A 977 -20.23 16.78 2.86
C LEU A 977 -20.45 17.96 3.82
N ASN A 978 -21.70 18.36 4.01
CA ASN A 978 -22.07 19.29 5.08
C ASN A 978 -22.71 18.47 6.21
N PHE A 979 -22.09 18.49 7.38
CA PHE A 979 -22.67 17.97 8.62
C PHE A 979 -23.32 19.15 9.35
N ILE A 980 -24.64 19.25 9.23
CA ILE A 980 -25.46 20.32 9.80
C ILE A 980 -26.08 19.80 11.09
N THR A 981 -25.99 20.58 12.17
CA THR A 981 -26.69 20.31 13.43
C THR A 981 -27.46 21.54 13.88
N ASP A 982 -28.78 21.41 13.86
CA ASP A 982 -29.71 22.36 14.43
C ASP A 982 -30.12 21.88 15.83
N PHE A 983 -30.08 22.77 16.81
CA PHE A 983 -30.39 22.48 18.20
C PHE A 983 -31.24 23.59 18.80
N ASP A 984 -32.42 23.22 19.30
CA ASP A 984 -33.39 24.08 19.99
C ASP A 984 -33.48 23.61 21.46
N PHE A 985 -33.09 24.52 22.36
CA PHE A 985 -33.09 24.34 23.81
C PHE A 985 -34.13 25.24 24.51
N TYR A 986 -35.18 25.66 23.80
CA TYR A 986 -36.26 26.46 24.36
C TYR A 986 -37.05 25.72 25.46
N SER A 987 -37.32 24.43 25.26
CA SER A 987 -38.11 23.58 26.16
C SER A 987 -37.57 22.14 26.24
N SER A 988 -37.73 21.50 27.40
CA SER A 988 -37.33 20.10 27.60
C SER A 988 -38.45 19.13 27.20
N PRO A 989 -38.17 17.99 26.55
CA PRO A 989 -36.85 17.54 26.10
C PRO A 989 -36.37 18.33 24.88
N TYR A 990 -35.09 18.74 24.90
CA TYR A 990 -34.50 19.55 23.84
C TYR A 990 -34.60 18.86 22.46
N ARG A 991 -34.67 19.66 21.40
CA ARG A 991 -34.83 19.20 20.03
C ARG A 991 -33.49 19.29 19.32
N ILE A 992 -33.06 18.19 18.73
CA ILE A 992 -31.82 18.11 17.96
C ILE A 992 -32.11 17.47 16.61
N CYS A 993 -31.68 18.13 15.54
CA CYS A 993 -31.71 17.59 14.18
C CYS A 993 -30.30 17.58 13.63
N ILE A 994 -29.78 16.39 13.36
CA ILE A 994 -28.52 16.18 12.66
C ILE A 994 -28.86 15.82 11.21
N GLN A 995 -28.32 16.57 10.26
CA GLN A 995 -28.46 16.32 8.83
C GLN A 995 -27.09 16.16 8.18
N ILE A 996 -26.89 15.07 7.44
CA ILE A 996 -25.66 14.84 6.67
C ILE A 996 -26.03 14.94 5.19
N THR A 997 -25.67 16.07 4.57
CA THR A 997 -26.01 16.38 3.18
C THR A 997 -24.78 16.29 2.28
N GLN A 998 -24.98 15.69 1.11
CA GLN A 998 -23.97 15.53 0.07
C GLN A 998 -24.53 16.19 -1.21
N PRO A 999 -23.98 17.32 -1.66
CA PRO A 999 -24.34 17.91 -2.96
C PRO A 999 -24.10 16.95 -4.13
N GLU A 1000 -24.62 17.31 -5.31
CA GLU A 1000 -24.30 16.58 -6.54
C GLU A 1000 -22.84 16.80 -6.94
N PHE A 1001 -22.19 15.76 -7.47
CA PHE A 1001 -20.80 15.86 -7.93
C PHE A 1001 -20.50 14.93 -9.11
N ILE A 1002 -19.32 15.07 -9.70
CA ILE A 1002 -18.91 14.34 -10.91
C ILE A 1002 -17.72 13.43 -10.61
N PHE A 1003 -17.97 12.11 -10.64
CA PHE A 1003 -16.90 11.12 -10.68
C PHE A 1003 -16.35 11.00 -12.11
N ARG A 1004 -15.04 11.22 -12.29
CA ARG A 1004 -14.38 11.27 -13.59
C ARG A 1004 -13.40 10.09 -13.70
N HIS A 1005 -13.58 9.22 -14.70
CA HIS A 1005 -12.61 8.19 -15.09
C HIS A 1005 -12.04 8.52 -16.47
N ASN A 1006 -10.73 8.74 -16.55
CA ASN A 1006 -10.01 9.01 -17.80
C ASN A 1006 -8.99 7.90 -18.08
N THR A 1007 -8.97 7.39 -19.31
CA THR A 1007 -7.95 6.44 -19.79
C THR A 1007 -7.11 7.13 -20.85
N ARG A 1008 -5.79 7.13 -20.69
CA ARG A 1008 -4.84 7.74 -21.62
C ARG A 1008 -3.92 6.65 -22.16
N LYS A 1009 -3.91 6.47 -23.48
CA LYS A 1009 -2.99 5.57 -24.18
C LYS A 1009 -1.97 6.42 -24.94
N TYR A 1010 -0.69 6.11 -24.79
CA TYR A 1010 0.44 6.80 -25.39
C TYR A 1010 1.27 5.78 -26.19
N GLU A 1011 1.64 6.16 -27.41
CA GLU A 1011 2.36 5.31 -28.36
C GLU A 1011 3.47 6.14 -29.02
N GLN A 1012 4.68 5.60 -29.10
CA GLN A 1012 5.83 6.22 -29.76
C GLN A 1012 6.69 5.11 -30.36
N VAL A 1013 6.93 5.15 -31.67
CA VAL A 1013 7.77 4.18 -32.38
C VAL A 1013 8.65 4.96 -33.34
N HIS A 1014 9.96 5.00 -33.09
CA HIS A 1014 10.96 5.61 -33.97
C HIS A 1014 10.64 7.08 -34.38
N SER A 1015 10.04 7.85 -33.48
CA SER A 1015 9.51 9.21 -33.75
C SER A 1015 9.61 10.10 -32.50
N ASP A 1016 9.87 11.40 -32.66
CA ASP A 1016 9.81 12.37 -31.55
C ASP A 1016 8.37 12.77 -31.18
N HIS A 1017 7.39 12.48 -32.04
CA HIS A 1017 5.98 12.75 -31.75
C HIS A 1017 5.34 11.62 -30.95
N LEU A 1018 5.08 11.89 -29.67
CA LEU A 1018 4.33 11.00 -28.77
C LEU A 1018 2.83 11.01 -29.13
N HIS A 1019 2.36 9.99 -29.85
CA HIS A 1019 0.95 9.83 -30.17
C HIS A 1019 0.14 9.57 -28.88
N ARG A 1020 -1.03 10.21 -28.75
CA ARG A 1020 -1.80 10.23 -27.50
C ARG A 1020 -3.31 10.15 -27.75
N ARG A 1021 -3.90 9.03 -27.35
CA ARG A 1021 -5.35 8.80 -27.31
C ARG A 1021 -5.87 9.03 -25.88
N ILE A 1022 -6.97 9.77 -25.73
CA ILE A 1022 -7.61 10.01 -24.42
C ILE A 1022 -9.09 9.62 -24.52
N HIS A 1023 -9.51 8.66 -23.71
CA HIS A 1023 -10.92 8.37 -23.45
C HIS A 1023 -11.31 9.04 -22.12
N ARG A 1024 -12.50 9.63 -22.05
CA ARG A 1024 -13.05 10.27 -20.83
C ARG A 1024 -14.45 9.72 -20.57
N ARG A 1025 -14.71 9.30 -19.33
CA ARG A 1025 -16.03 8.93 -18.81
C ARG A 1025 -16.31 9.79 -17.58
N SER A 1026 -17.50 10.39 -17.51
CA SER A 1026 -17.93 11.22 -16.39
C SER A 1026 -19.31 10.76 -15.93
N TYR A 1027 -19.44 10.45 -14.65
CA TYR A 1027 -20.65 9.95 -14.03
C TYR A 1027 -21.12 11.02 -13.04
N LYS A 1028 -22.34 11.53 -13.24
CA LYS A 1028 -22.96 12.46 -12.29
C LYS A 1028 -23.54 11.65 -11.14
N ILE A 1029 -23.08 11.92 -9.93
CA ILE A 1029 -23.63 11.38 -8.70
C ILE A 1029 -24.64 12.42 -8.17
N PRO A 1030 -25.91 12.05 -7.98
CA PRO A 1030 -26.94 12.98 -7.52
C PRO A 1030 -26.68 13.42 -6.07
N ALA A 1031 -27.26 14.55 -5.69
CA ALA A 1031 -27.31 14.97 -4.30
C ALA A 1031 -28.05 13.92 -3.45
N LYS A 1032 -27.64 13.78 -2.18
CA LYS A 1032 -28.22 12.84 -1.21
C LYS A 1032 -28.22 13.46 0.19
N SER A 1033 -29.23 13.10 0.98
CA SER A 1033 -29.20 13.22 2.45
C SER A 1033 -29.12 11.83 3.04
N TYR A 1034 -28.29 11.64 4.07
CA TYR A 1034 -28.08 10.34 4.70
C TYR A 1034 -28.99 10.16 5.92
N MET A 1035 -29.74 9.04 5.95
CA MET A 1035 -30.65 8.72 7.05
C MET A 1035 -29.89 8.29 8.31
N LEU A 1036 -30.29 8.82 9.46
CA LEU A 1036 -29.68 8.52 10.76
C LEU A 1036 -30.53 7.49 11.53
N ASN A 1037 -30.65 7.65 12.85
CA ASN A 1037 -31.66 6.93 13.64
C ASN A 1037 -33.05 7.55 13.45
N ARG A 1038 -34.09 6.73 13.61
CA ARG A 1038 -35.50 7.14 13.50
C ARG A 1038 -35.82 8.35 14.38
N ASP A 1039 -35.31 8.35 15.61
CA ASP A 1039 -35.59 9.39 16.61
C ASP A 1039 -35.08 10.77 16.14
N ASN A 1040 -33.91 10.81 15.47
CA ASN A 1040 -33.40 12.03 14.82
C ASN A 1040 -34.29 12.46 13.65
N SER A 1041 -34.75 11.54 12.81
CA SER A 1041 -35.68 11.86 11.71
C SER A 1041 -37.01 12.43 12.22
N GLU A 1042 -37.53 11.93 13.34
CA GLU A 1042 -38.73 12.47 14.00
C GLU A 1042 -38.48 13.86 14.61
N MET A 1043 -37.33 14.10 15.25
CA MET A 1043 -36.96 15.44 15.73
C MET A 1043 -36.76 16.45 14.58
N CYS A 1044 -36.13 16.04 13.47
CA CYS A 1044 -35.99 16.87 12.27
C CYS A 1044 -37.35 17.23 11.66
N ALA A 1045 -38.28 16.28 11.58
CA ALA A 1045 -39.63 16.55 11.09
C ALA A 1045 -40.38 17.54 11.99
N LEU A 1046 -40.21 17.46 13.31
CA LEU A 1046 -40.82 18.38 14.28
C LEU A 1046 -40.24 19.80 14.24
N MET A 1047 -38.99 19.99 13.83
CA MET A 1047 -38.40 21.33 13.67
C MET A 1047 -38.71 21.94 12.29
N ASN A 1048 -38.63 21.14 11.22
CA ASN A 1048 -38.95 21.61 9.86
C ASN A 1048 -40.46 21.81 9.62
N GLY A 1049 -41.32 21.20 10.44
CA GLY A 1049 -42.78 21.28 10.27
C GLY A 1049 -43.39 22.65 10.57
N ASN A 1050 -42.77 23.42 11.47
CA ASN A 1050 -43.34 24.69 11.97
C ASN A 1050 -43.37 25.82 10.92
N ASP A 1051 -42.57 25.76 9.86
CA ASP A 1051 -42.49 26.83 8.85
C ASP A 1051 -43.72 26.90 7.91
N ASN A 1052 -44.52 25.82 7.83
CA ASN A 1052 -45.65 25.75 6.90
C ASN A 1052 -46.97 26.30 7.46
N ASP A 1053 -47.17 26.31 8.78
CA ASP A 1053 -48.41 26.83 9.40
C ASP A 1053 -48.55 28.36 9.32
N GLY A 1054 -47.52 29.07 8.81
CA GLY A 1054 -47.56 30.50 8.53
C GLY A 1054 -48.21 30.91 7.19
N GLY A 1055 -48.59 29.95 6.33
CA GLY A 1055 -49.00 30.23 4.95
C GLY A 1055 -50.25 29.45 4.49
N GLY A 1056 -51.44 30.03 4.65
CA GLY A 1056 -52.69 29.43 4.21
C GLY A 1056 -52.82 29.30 2.68
N GLY A 1057 -52.49 28.13 2.13
CA GLY A 1057 -52.68 27.78 0.72
C GLY A 1057 -52.70 26.27 0.50
N GLY A 1058 -53.88 25.69 0.30
CA GLY A 1058 -54.05 24.23 0.19
C GLY A 1058 -53.44 23.64 -1.09
N GLY A 1059 -52.62 22.59 -0.94
CA GLY A 1059 -52.00 21.86 -2.04
C GLY A 1059 -51.78 20.39 -1.70
N GLN A 1060 -52.65 19.53 -2.23
CA GLN A 1060 -52.65 18.05 -2.31
C GLN A 1060 -51.73 17.23 -1.38
N GLU A 1061 -52.35 16.31 -0.64
CA GLU A 1061 -51.71 15.09 -0.15
C GLU A 1061 -51.16 14.28 -1.33
N ASP A 1062 -49.86 13.95 -1.32
CA ASP A 1062 -49.27 13.01 -2.27
C ASP A 1062 -48.57 11.84 -1.57
N ASN A 1063 -49.39 10.84 -1.25
CA ASN A 1063 -49.07 9.41 -1.22
C ASN A 1063 -47.79 8.96 -0.50
N PHE A 1064 -47.97 8.47 0.74
CA PHE A 1064 -47.06 7.50 1.36
C PHE A 1064 -46.85 6.29 0.43
N PHE A 1065 -45.63 6.11 -0.09
CA PHE A 1065 -45.22 4.85 -0.72
C PHE A 1065 -44.56 3.94 0.31
N SER A 1066 -45.21 2.81 0.60
CA SER A 1066 -44.65 1.68 1.34
C SER A 1066 -43.53 1.01 0.55
N PHE A 1067 -42.48 0.56 1.25
CA PHE A 1067 -41.46 -0.32 0.69
C PHE A 1067 -41.49 -1.68 1.41
N ASP A 1068 -41.55 -2.74 0.61
CA ASP A 1068 -41.08 -4.10 0.94
C ASP A 1068 -39.55 -4.18 0.77
#